data_AF-G3IAH6-F1
#
_entry.id   AF-G3IAH6-F1
#
_cell.length_a   1.000
_cell.length_b   1.000
_cell.length_c   1.000
_cell.angle_alpha   90.00
_cell.angle_beta   90.00
_cell.angle_gamma   90.00
#
_symmetry.space_group_name_H-M   'P 1'
#
loop_
_entity.id
_entity.type
_entity.pdbx_description
1 polymer ?
#
loop_
_entity_poly.entity_id
_entity_poly.type
_entity_poly.pdbx_seq_one_letter_code
_entity_poly.pdbx_strand_id
1 'polypeptide(L)'
;MCESQVIIRKGELLCGVLDKAHYGSSAYGLVHCCYEIYGGETSGRVLTCLARLFTAYLQLYRGFTLGVEDILVKPDADVKRQRIIEESTQCGPRAVRAALNLPEAASCDEIQGKWQDAHLGKDQRDFNMIDMKFKEEVNHYSNEINKACMPFGLHRQFPENNLQMMVQSGAKGSTVNTMQISCLLGQIELEGRRPPLMASGKSLPCFEPYEFTPRAGGFVTGRFLTGIRPPEFFFHCMAGREGLVDTAVKTSRSGYLQRCIIKHLEGLVIQYDLTVRDSDGSVVQFLYGEDGLDIPKTQFLQPKQFPFLASNYEVIMKSKHLHEVLARADPQKVLRHFKAIKKWHSKHSNALLRKGAFLSFSQKIQAAVKALNLTGKNQNGRSPETQQMLQMWYELDEQSRWKYQKRAAPCPDPSLSVWRPDIFFASVSETFEKKIDDYSQEWAAQTEKSYKKSELSLDRLRTLLQLKWQRSLCDPGEAVGLLAAQSIGEPSTQMTLNTFHFAGRGEMNVTLGIPRLREILMVASANIKTPMMSVPVFNTKKALKRVKSLKKQLTRVCLGEVLQKVDVQESFHMGEKQNRSRVYELRFQFLPHAYYQQEKCLRPEDILHFMETRFFKLLMEAIKKKNSKASAFRSVNSRRATQKDLDDTEDSGKSRREEEGDEEEEGNIVDAEAEEGDADASDTKRKEKQEEEVDYESEEEGEEQAEEEEDAQEEGNISGEGAHQAHEPGEEEGSVLEEESSQNPARRHAKSQGAEAVERRIQAVREAHSFIEDYQYDTEESLWCQVTLKLPLMKIHFDMSSLIVSLAHNAIVYTTKGITRCLLNETTNSKNEKELVLSTEGINLPEMFKYSEVLDLRRLYSNDIHAMANTYGIEAALRVIEKEIKDVFAVYGIAVDPRHLSLVADYMCFEGVYKPLNRFGIQSSSSPLQQMTFETSFQFLKQATMMGSHDELKSPSACLVVGKVVKGGTGLFELKQPLR
;
A
#
# COMPACT_ATOMS: atom_id res chain seq x y z
N MET A 1 -18.80 -9.96 -41.24
CA MET A 1 -19.12 -9.58 -39.85
C MET A 1 -18.81 -10.79 -38.98
N CYS A 2 -18.18 -10.61 -37.83
CA CYS A 2 -17.86 -11.70 -36.91
C CYS A 2 -18.92 -11.71 -35.80
N GLU A 3 -19.36 -12.89 -35.35
CA GLU A 3 -20.33 -13.05 -34.26
C GLU A 3 -19.84 -12.48 -32.91
N SER A 4 -18.57 -12.07 -32.83
CA SER A 4 -17.99 -11.37 -31.68
C SER A 4 -18.46 -9.92 -31.52
N GLN A 5 -19.05 -9.31 -32.56
CA GLN A 5 -19.55 -7.93 -32.50
C GLN A 5 -21.07 -7.91 -32.44
N VAL A 6 -21.62 -7.39 -31.35
CA VAL A 6 -23.07 -7.22 -31.19
C VAL A 6 -23.52 -5.89 -31.78
N ILE A 7 -24.44 -5.94 -32.75
CA ILE A 7 -24.98 -4.77 -33.43
C ILE A 7 -26.49 -4.75 -33.24
N ILE A 8 -26.99 -3.73 -32.55
CA ILE A 8 -28.42 -3.48 -32.37
C ILE A 8 -28.76 -2.17 -33.06
N ARG A 9 -29.78 -2.19 -33.92
CA ARG A 9 -30.23 -1.00 -34.64
C ARG A 9 -31.74 -0.92 -34.60
N LYS A 10 -32.27 0.24 -34.19
CA LYS A 10 -33.72 0.48 -34.06
C LYS A 10 -34.45 -0.59 -33.22
N GLY A 11 -33.77 -1.18 -32.23
CA GLY A 11 -34.32 -2.22 -31.36
C GLY A 11 -34.21 -3.65 -31.90
N GLU A 12 -33.63 -3.86 -33.08
CA GLU A 12 -33.42 -5.19 -33.65
C GLU A 12 -31.95 -5.62 -33.50
N LEU A 13 -31.73 -6.86 -33.03
CA LEU A 13 -30.41 -7.50 -32.99
C LEU A 13 -30.06 -7.99 -34.40
N LEU A 14 -29.09 -7.35 -35.04
CA LEU A 14 -28.72 -7.63 -36.43
C LEU A 14 -27.54 -8.60 -36.56
N CYS A 15 -26.62 -8.59 -35.60
CA CYS A 15 -25.41 -9.43 -35.61
C CYS A 15 -24.92 -9.62 -34.18
N GLY A 16 -24.29 -10.77 -33.92
CA GLY A 16 -23.58 -11.08 -32.69
C GLY A 16 -24.39 -11.91 -31.69
N VAL A 17 -23.67 -12.63 -30.83
CA VAL A 17 -24.23 -13.45 -29.76
C VAL A 17 -24.29 -12.64 -28.47
N LEU A 18 -25.41 -12.76 -27.75
CA LEU A 18 -25.54 -12.18 -26.41
C LEU A 18 -24.97 -13.13 -25.36
N ASP A 19 -24.10 -12.61 -24.51
CA ASP A 19 -23.44 -13.32 -23.42
C ASP A 19 -23.53 -12.52 -22.10
N LYS A 20 -22.76 -12.92 -21.07
CA LYS A 20 -22.68 -12.19 -19.79
C LYS A 20 -22.28 -10.71 -19.96
N ALA A 21 -21.54 -10.35 -21.01
CA ALA A 21 -21.15 -8.96 -21.26
C ALA A 21 -22.32 -8.07 -21.73
N HIS A 22 -23.46 -8.66 -22.09
CA HIS A 22 -24.62 -7.93 -22.59
C HIS A 22 -25.78 -7.85 -21.59
N TYR A 23 -26.13 -8.96 -20.95
CA TYR A 23 -27.26 -9.01 -20.01
C TYR A 23 -26.87 -9.38 -18.57
N GLY A 24 -25.58 -9.60 -18.31
CA GLY A 24 -25.05 -9.77 -16.95
C GLY A 24 -24.74 -8.44 -16.26
N SER A 25 -24.05 -8.51 -15.11
CA SER A 25 -23.55 -7.37 -14.36
C SER A 25 -22.30 -6.74 -15.01
N SER A 26 -22.44 -6.30 -16.26
CA SER A 26 -21.36 -5.78 -17.09
C SER A 26 -21.61 -4.34 -17.51
N ALA A 27 -20.56 -3.52 -17.43
CA ALA A 27 -20.62 -2.13 -17.88
C ALA A 27 -20.84 -2.07 -19.40
N TYR A 28 -21.65 -1.10 -19.85
CA TYR A 28 -21.98 -0.87 -21.26
C TYR A 28 -22.69 -2.03 -21.99
N GLY A 29 -23.15 -3.05 -21.27
CA GLY A 29 -24.00 -4.11 -21.84
C GLY A 29 -25.36 -3.59 -22.31
N LEU A 30 -26.13 -4.45 -22.98
CA LEU A 30 -27.49 -4.16 -23.45
C LEU A 30 -28.40 -3.65 -22.33
N VAL A 31 -28.41 -4.33 -21.19
CA VAL A 31 -29.29 -3.97 -20.05
C VAL A 31 -28.91 -2.61 -19.48
N HIS A 32 -27.62 -2.33 -19.36
CA HIS A 32 -27.12 -1.04 -18.88
C HIS A 32 -27.41 0.09 -19.89
N CYS A 33 -27.27 -0.17 -21.19
CA CYS A 33 -27.68 0.77 -22.24
C CYS A 33 -29.19 1.08 -22.17
N CYS A 34 -30.03 0.07 -21.91
CA CYS A 34 -31.47 0.25 -21.71
C CYS A 34 -31.77 1.08 -20.44
N TYR A 35 -31.03 0.87 -19.35
CA TYR A 35 -31.16 1.65 -18.13
C TYR A 35 -30.89 3.14 -18.38
N GLU A 36 -29.83 3.45 -19.13
CA GLU A 36 -29.47 4.83 -19.45
C GLU A 36 -30.51 5.53 -20.32
N ILE A 37 -31.01 4.86 -21.38
CA ILE A 37 -31.95 5.47 -22.33
C ILE A 37 -33.37 5.55 -21.77
N TYR A 38 -33.86 4.45 -21.18
CA TYR A 38 -35.27 4.24 -20.84
C TYR A 38 -35.55 4.18 -19.32
N GLY A 39 -34.51 4.25 -18.48
CA GLY A 39 -34.63 4.19 -17.03
C GLY A 39 -34.74 2.78 -16.45
N GLY A 40 -34.68 2.72 -15.12
CA GLY A 40 -34.59 1.46 -14.35
C GLY A 40 -35.79 0.53 -14.50
N GLU A 41 -37.00 1.07 -14.63
CA GLU A 41 -38.20 0.26 -14.78
C GLU A 41 -38.15 -0.56 -16.08
N THR A 42 -37.78 0.07 -17.19
CA THR A 42 -37.70 -0.58 -18.50
C THR A 42 -36.58 -1.63 -18.52
N SER A 43 -35.40 -1.32 -17.97
CA SER A 43 -34.30 -2.29 -17.91
C SER A 43 -34.66 -3.51 -17.04
N GLY A 44 -35.37 -3.32 -15.93
CA GLY A 44 -35.86 -4.42 -15.09
C GLY A 44 -36.85 -5.32 -15.83
N ARG A 45 -37.75 -4.74 -16.64
CA ARG A 45 -38.66 -5.51 -17.50
C ARG A 45 -37.89 -6.31 -18.56
N VAL A 46 -36.89 -5.70 -19.22
CA VAL A 46 -36.04 -6.39 -20.21
C VAL A 46 -35.36 -7.61 -19.59
N LEU A 47 -34.74 -7.45 -18.41
CA LEU A 47 -34.14 -8.58 -17.67
C LEU A 47 -35.15 -9.69 -17.39
N THR A 48 -36.34 -9.34 -16.91
CA THR A 48 -37.41 -10.30 -16.60
C THR A 48 -37.87 -11.05 -17.85
N CYS A 49 -38.03 -10.35 -18.98
CA CYS A 49 -38.42 -10.93 -20.26
C CYS A 49 -37.34 -11.89 -20.79
N LEU A 50 -36.08 -11.49 -20.77
CA LEU A 50 -34.96 -12.33 -21.19
C LEU A 50 -34.83 -13.57 -20.31
N ALA A 51 -34.94 -13.42 -19.00
CA ALA A 51 -34.91 -14.55 -18.06
C ALA A 51 -35.99 -15.57 -18.39
N ARG A 52 -37.25 -15.13 -18.54
CA ARG A 52 -38.37 -16.00 -18.91
C ARG A 52 -38.17 -16.67 -20.27
N LEU A 53 -37.67 -15.93 -21.25
CA LEU A 53 -37.39 -16.45 -22.59
C LEU A 53 -36.33 -17.57 -22.53
N PHE A 54 -35.21 -17.33 -21.85
CA PHE A 54 -34.13 -18.31 -21.74
C PHE A 54 -34.55 -19.53 -20.91
N THR A 55 -35.30 -19.35 -19.82
CA THR A 55 -35.86 -20.47 -19.05
C THR A 55 -36.81 -21.31 -19.90
N ALA A 56 -37.75 -20.68 -20.61
CA ALA A 56 -38.68 -21.39 -21.49
C ALA A 56 -37.94 -22.10 -22.64
N TYR A 57 -36.91 -21.48 -23.21
CA TYR A 57 -36.10 -22.09 -24.26
C TYR A 57 -35.39 -23.36 -23.75
N LEU A 58 -34.78 -23.30 -22.57
CA LEU A 58 -34.09 -24.44 -21.95
C LEU A 58 -35.06 -25.58 -21.57
N GLN A 59 -36.27 -25.24 -21.11
CA GLN A 59 -37.27 -26.22 -20.69
C GLN A 59 -38.02 -26.87 -21.87
N LEU A 60 -38.38 -26.09 -22.89
CA LEU A 60 -39.29 -26.54 -23.96
C LEU A 60 -38.57 -27.04 -25.21
N TYR A 61 -37.39 -26.49 -25.54
CA TYR A 61 -36.73 -26.72 -26.82
C TYR A 61 -35.40 -27.46 -26.71
N ARG A 62 -34.53 -27.08 -25.76
CA ARG A 62 -33.18 -27.65 -25.66
C ARG A 62 -32.66 -27.65 -24.23
N GLY A 63 -32.46 -28.85 -23.68
CA GLY A 63 -31.71 -29.00 -22.42
C GLY A 63 -30.22 -28.66 -22.58
N PHE A 64 -29.56 -28.32 -21.47
CA PHE A 64 -28.12 -28.10 -21.40
C PHE A 64 -27.50 -29.14 -20.44
N THR A 65 -26.45 -29.82 -20.87
CA THR A 65 -25.79 -30.87 -20.08
C THR A 65 -24.27 -30.84 -20.27
N LEU A 66 -23.53 -31.36 -19.32
CA LEU A 66 -22.06 -31.47 -19.38
C LEU A 66 -21.69 -32.93 -19.12
N GLY A 67 -20.90 -33.51 -20.00
CA GLY A 67 -20.46 -34.90 -19.89
C GLY A 67 -18.95 -35.03 -19.73
N VAL A 68 -18.48 -36.26 -19.46
CA VAL A 68 -17.03 -36.57 -19.41
C VAL A 68 -16.35 -36.29 -20.76
N GLU A 69 -17.07 -36.46 -21.87
CA GLU A 69 -16.54 -36.19 -23.22
C GLU A 69 -16.08 -34.74 -23.42
N ASP A 70 -16.63 -33.78 -22.65
CA ASP A 70 -16.28 -32.36 -22.72
C ASP A 70 -14.95 -32.05 -22.03
N ILE A 71 -14.44 -32.93 -21.18
CA ILE A 71 -13.16 -32.77 -20.47
C ILE A 71 -12.02 -33.61 -21.07
N LEU A 72 -12.33 -34.50 -22.02
CA LEU A 72 -11.34 -35.38 -22.65
C LEU A 72 -10.42 -34.62 -23.62
N VAL A 73 -9.16 -35.05 -23.63
CA VAL A 73 -8.10 -34.54 -24.52
C VAL A 73 -7.82 -35.59 -25.60
N LYS A 74 -7.49 -35.14 -26.81
CA LYS A 74 -7.10 -36.02 -27.94
C LYS A 74 -5.81 -36.79 -27.59
N PRO A 75 -5.68 -38.06 -28.03
CA PRO A 75 -4.47 -38.85 -27.77
C PRO A 75 -3.18 -38.16 -28.21
N ASP A 76 -3.15 -37.54 -29.39
CA ASP A 76 -1.97 -36.83 -29.91
C ASP A 76 -1.55 -35.65 -29.03
N ALA A 77 -2.52 -34.95 -28.44
CA ALA A 77 -2.27 -33.85 -27.52
C ALA A 77 -1.81 -34.36 -26.15
N ASP A 78 -2.34 -35.50 -25.68
CA ASP A 78 -1.90 -36.10 -24.42
C ASP A 78 -0.46 -36.64 -24.51
N VAL A 79 -0.05 -37.20 -25.66
CA VAL A 79 1.35 -37.60 -25.91
C VAL A 79 2.28 -36.40 -25.87
N LYS A 80 1.90 -35.27 -26.50
CA LYS A 80 2.67 -34.02 -26.42
C LYS A 80 2.78 -33.51 -24.98
N ARG A 81 1.68 -33.55 -24.24
CA ARG A 81 1.66 -33.20 -22.81
C ARG A 81 2.64 -34.05 -22.01
N GLN A 82 2.61 -35.38 -22.17
CA GLN A 82 3.50 -36.29 -21.44
C GLN A 82 4.97 -36.00 -21.75
N ARG A 83 5.31 -35.75 -23.01
CA ARG A 83 6.67 -35.34 -23.41
C ARG A 83 7.14 -34.06 -22.71
N ILE A 84 6.28 -33.04 -22.65
CA ILE A 84 6.61 -31.76 -21.97
C ILE A 84 6.76 -31.98 -20.45
N ILE A 85 5.95 -32.88 -19.85
CA ILE A 85 6.07 -33.24 -18.44
C ILE A 85 7.43 -33.92 -18.18
N GLU A 86 7.86 -34.85 -19.03
CA GLU A 86 9.17 -35.49 -18.91
C GLU A 86 10.30 -34.46 -19.00
N GLU A 87 10.22 -33.50 -19.93
CA GLU A 87 11.18 -32.40 -20.05
C GLU A 87 11.20 -31.49 -18.81
N SER A 88 10.05 -31.27 -18.17
CA SER A 88 9.95 -30.46 -16.95
C SER A 88 10.71 -31.05 -15.76
N THR A 89 10.88 -32.38 -15.69
CA THR A 89 11.61 -33.02 -14.58
C THR A 89 13.09 -32.60 -14.50
N GLN A 90 13.65 -32.12 -15.62
CA GLN A 90 15.05 -31.69 -15.74
C GLN A 90 15.26 -30.18 -15.51
N CYS A 91 14.21 -29.43 -15.17
CA CYS A 91 14.35 -27.98 -14.96
C CYS A 91 14.97 -27.60 -13.61
N GLY A 92 14.88 -28.47 -12.59
CA GLY A 92 15.33 -28.13 -11.24
C GLY A 92 16.80 -27.73 -11.10
N PRO A 93 17.76 -28.51 -11.63
CA PRO A 93 19.17 -28.12 -11.57
C PRO A 93 19.45 -26.80 -12.31
N ARG A 94 18.71 -26.51 -13.39
CA ARG A 94 18.83 -25.23 -14.11
C ARG A 94 18.32 -24.06 -13.29
N ALA A 95 17.19 -24.22 -12.61
CA ALA A 95 16.62 -23.20 -11.73
C ALA A 95 17.57 -22.85 -10.56
N VAL A 96 18.15 -23.87 -9.90
CA VAL A 96 19.08 -23.64 -8.78
C VAL A 96 20.39 -23.00 -9.26
N ARG A 97 20.93 -23.43 -10.40
CA ARG A 97 22.13 -22.80 -10.99
C ARG A 97 21.90 -21.33 -11.31
N ALA A 98 20.74 -21.00 -11.90
CA ALA A 98 20.38 -19.64 -12.22
C ALA A 98 20.17 -18.78 -10.95
N ALA A 99 19.62 -19.35 -9.88
CA ALA A 99 19.42 -18.65 -8.61
C ALA A 99 20.73 -18.31 -7.91
N LEU A 100 21.67 -19.27 -7.88
CA LEU A 100 22.95 -19.15 -7.17
C LEU A 100 24.10 -18.65 -8.05
N ASN A 101 23.82 -18.24 -9.30
CA ASN A 101 24.80 -17.82 -10.30
C ASN A 101 25.96 -18.82 -10.49
N LEU A 102 25.64 -20.11 -10.53
CA LEU A 102 26.63 -21.18 -10.68
C LEU A 102 26.93 -21.45 -12.16
N PRO A 103 28.17 -21.84 -12.51
CA PRO A 103 28.51 -22.25 -13.87
C PRO A 103 27.66 -23.44 -14.34
N GLU A 104 27.33 -23.51 -15.63
CA GLU A 104 26.57 -24.63 -16.21
C GLU A 104 27.25 -26.00 -16.00
N ALA A 105 28.57 -26.01 -15.81
CA ALA A 105 29.40 -27.20 -15.57
C ALA A 105 29.39 -27.69 -14.10
N ALA A 106 28.74 -27.00 -13.17
CA ALA A 106 28.69 -27.42 -11.75
C ALA A 106 27.99 -28.78 -11.59
N SER A 107 28.60 -29.67 -10.81
CA SER A 107 28.06 -31.01 -10.52
C SER A 107 26.79 -30.91 -9.64
N CYS A 108 25.92 -31.91 -9.72
CA CYS A 108 24.68 -31.93 -8.92
C CYS A 108 24.95 -31.90 -7.41
N ASP A 109 26.04 -32.52 -6.95
CA ASP A 109 26.42 -32.56 -5.54
C ASP A 109 26.84 -31.17 -5.01
N GLU A 110 27.56 -30.39 -5.82
CA GLU A 110 27.94 -29.02 -5.46
C GLU A 110 26.71 -28.11 -5.35
N ILE A 111 25.75 -28.30 -6.26
CA ILE A 111 24.48 -27.56 -6.27
C ILE A 111 23.64 -27.92 -5.04
N GLN A 112 23.58 -29.20 -4.69
CA GLN A 112 22.81 -29.69 -3.54
C GLN A 112 23.41 -29.17 -2.23
N GLY A 113 24.74 -29.18 -2.08
CA GLY A 113 25.42 -28.60 -0.93
C GLY A 113 25.11 -27.11 -0.75
N LYS A 114 25.17 -26.32 -1.84
CA LYS A 114 24.85 -24.89 -1.78
C LYS A 114 23.36 -24.62 -1.51
N TRP A 115 22.46 -25.47 -2.00
CA TRP A 115 21.04 -25.38 -1.65
C TRP A 115 20.81 -25.70 -0.17
N GLN A 116 21.50 -26.71 0.37
CA GLN A 116 21.47 -27.03 1.79
C GLN A 116 21.98 -25.87 2.65
N ASP A 117 23.09 -25.24 2.26
CA ASP A 117 23.63 -24.07 2.95
C ASP A 117 22.63 -22.90 2.92
N ALA A 118 21.93 -22.69 1.79
CA ALA A 118 20.90 -21.67 1.66
C ALA A 118 19.65 -21.96 2.52
N HIS A 119 19.25 -23.22 2.67
CA HIS A 119 18.09 -23.62 3.50
C HIS A 119 18.40 -23.53 5.00
N LEU A 120 19.60 -23.96 5.42
CA LEU A 120 20.02 -23.93 6.82
C LEU A 120 20.58 -22.56 7.25
N GLY A 121 20.80 -21.66 6.29
CA GLY A 121 21.25 -20.29 6.54
C GLY A 121 20.21 -19.49 7.33
N LYS A 122 20.69 -18.66 8.26
CA LYS A 122 19.82 -17.69 8.97
C LYS A 122 19.18 -16.68 8.00
N ASP A 123 19.87 -16.37 6.91
CA ASP A 123 19.42 -15.48 5.86
C ASP A 123 18.67 -16.26 4.76
N GLN A 124 17.34 -16.12 4.71
CA GLN A 124 16.49 -16.80 3.71
C GLN A 124 16.55 -16.19 2.29
N ARG A 125 17.47 -15.24 2.02
CA ARG A 125 17.53 -14.52 0.74
C ARG A 125 17.80 -15.45 -0.44
N ASP A 126 18.82 -16.28 -0.31
CA ASP A 126 19.21 -17.21 -1.36
C ASP A 126 18.15 -18.30 -1.56
N PHE A 127 17.53 -18.76 -0.47
CA PHE A 127 16.41 -19.69 -0.51
C PHE A 127 15.20 -19.12 -1.27
N ASN A 128 14.82 -17.88 -0.96
CA ASN A 128 13.72 -17.19 -1.66
C ASN A 128 14.02 -16.98 -3.15
N MET A 129 15.28 -16.70 -3.50
CA MET A 129 15.71 -16.58 -4.90
C MET A 129 15.59 -17.90 -5.66
N ILE A 130 15.96 -19.02 -5.00
CA ILE A 130 15.79 -20.36 -5.55
C ILE A 130 14.32 -20.63 -5.85
N ASP A 131 13.42 -20.37 -4.91
CA ASP A 131 11.99 -20.55 -5.11
C ASP A 131 11.43 -19.71 -6.25
N MET A 132 11.83 -18.44 -6.34
CA MET A 132 11.43 -17.55 -7.43
C MET A 132 11.86 -18.11 -8.80
N LYS A 133 13.12 -18.56 -8.93
CA LYS A 133 13.63 -19.14 -10.18
C LYS A 133 12.98 -20.46 -10.54
N PHE A 134 12.66 -21.31 -9.56
CA PHE A 134 11.89 -22.52 -9.79
C PHE A 134 10.50 -22.19 -10.36
N LYS A 135 9.80 -21.21 -9.79
CA LYS A 135 8.48 -20.78 -10.27
C LYS A 135 8.53 -20.27 -11.71
N GLU A 136 9.51 -19.41 -12.04
CA GLU A 136 9.69 -18.89 -13.41
C GLU A 136 9.82 -20.02 -14.45
N GLU A 137 10.71 -20.99 -14.19
CA GLU A 137 10.94 -22.14 -15.06
C GLU A 137 9.69 -23.03 -15.17
N VAL A 138 9.06 -23.35 -14.04
CA VAL A 138 7.88 -24.22 -13.99
C VAL A 138 6.66 -23.59 -14.67
N ASN A 139 6.47 -22.28 -14.54
CA ASN A 139 5.40 -21.55 -15.22
C ASN A 139 5.55 -21.58 -16.75
N HIS A 140 6.78 -21.60 -17.26
CA HIS A 140 7.01 -21.79 -18.69
C HIS A 140 6.44 -23.14 -19.18
N TYR A 141 6.75 -24.23 -18.47
CA TYR A 141 6.24 -25.57 -18.80
C TYR A 141 4.72 -25.68 -18.66
N SER A 142 4.14 -25.08 -17.60
CA SER A 142 2.69 -25.02 -17.42
C SER A 142 2.00 -24.38 -18.64
N ASN A 143 2.54 -23.25 -19.12
CA ASN A 143 2.01 -22.56 -20.30
C ASN A 143 2.13 -23.39 -21.59
N GLU A 144 3.23 -24.09 -21.80
CA GLU A 144 3.41 -24.96 -22.97
C GLU A 144 2.45 -26.17 -22.94
N ILE A 145 2.23 -26.79 -21.78
CA ILE A 145 1.24 -27.86 -21.62
C ILE A 145 -0.17 -27.32 -21.91
N ASN A 146 -0.52 -26.15 -21.39
CA ASN A 146 -1.82 -25.53 -21.62
C ASN A 146 -2.06 -25.26 -23.11
N LYS A 147 -1.06 -24.76 -23.85
CA LYS A 147 -1.14 -24.56 -25.31
C LYS A 147 -1.27 -25.87 -26.09
N ALA A 148 -0.62 -26.94 -25.64
CA ALA A 148 -0.70 -28.24 -26.29
C ALA A 148 -2.10 -28.86 -26.20
N CYS A 149 -2.75 -28.73 -25.04
CA CYS A 149 -4.05 -29.32 -24.76
C CYS A 149 -5.24 -28.43 -25.18
N MET A 150 -5.11 -27.10 -25.07
CA MET A 150 -6.22 -26.15 -25.21
C MET A 150 -5.89 -25.05 -26.24
N PRO A 151 -6.85 -24.65 -27.11
CA PRO A 151 -8.23 -25.14 -27.24
C PRO A 151 -8.37 -26.33 -28.22
N PHE A 152 -7.40 -26.54 -29.11
CA PHE A 152 -7.55 -27.50 -30.24
C PHE A 152 -7.30 -28.96 -29.85
N GLY A 153 -6.62 -29.19 -28.73
CA GLY A 153 -6.30 -30.52 -28.21
C GLY A 153 -7.46 -31.22 -27.50
N LEU A 154 -8.58 -30.53 -27.24
CA LEU A 154 -9.78 -31.15 -26.68
C LEU A 154 -10.45 -32.10 -27.68
N HIS A 155 -11.08 -33.16 -27.16
CA HIS A 155 -11.85 -34.11 -27.97
C HIS A 155 -13.05 -33.41 -28.62
N ARG A 156 -13.91 -32.76 -27.83
CA ARG A 156 -14.95 -31.84 -28.30
C ARG A 156 -14.46 -30.40 -28.26
N GLN A 157 -14.70 -29.67 -29.33
CA GLN A 157 -14.30 -28.26 -29.46
C GLN A 157 -15.50 -27.33 -29.27
N PHE A 158 -15.23 -26.06 -28.95
CA PHE A 158 -16.27 -25.03 -28.99
C PHE A 158 -16.82 -24.92 -30.42
N PRO A 159 -18.16 -24.84 -30.63
CA PRO A 159 -19.23 -24.62 -29.65
C PRO A 159 -19.92 -25.89 -29.10
N GLU A 160 -19.51 -27.09 -29.53
CA GLU A 160 -20.15 -28.34 -29.09
C GLU A 160 -19.76 -28.74 -27.66
N ASN A 161 -18.57 -28.32 -27.21
CA ASN A 161 -18.10 -28.54 -25.85
C ASN A 161 -18.82 -27.61 -24.87
N ASN A 162 -19.70 -28.19 -24.04
CA ASN A 162 -20.55 -27.42 -23.13
C ASN A 162 -19.76 -26.83 -21.94
N LEU A 163 -18.66 -27.45 -21.51
CA LEU A 163 -17.78 -26.85 -20.50
C LEU A 163 -17.10 -25.59 -21.04
N GLN A 164 -16.58 -25.65 -22.27
CA GLN A 164 -16.00 -24.48 -22.95
C GLN A 164 -17.05 -23.40 -23.20
N MET A 165 -18.26 -23.77 -23.62
CA MET A 165 -19.37 -22.82 -23.79
C MET A 165 -19.70 -22.10 -22.47
N MET A 166 -19.75 -22.80 -21.35
CA MET A 166 -20.03 -22.22 -20.03
C MET A 166 -18.97 -21.21 -19.60
N VAL A 167 -17.70 -21.53 -19.83
CA VAL A 167 -16.57 -20.67 -19.48
C VAL A 167 -16.47 -19.47 -20.43
N GLN A 168 -16.54 -19.68 -21.74
CA GLN A 168 -16.40 -18.61 -22.74
C GLN A 168 -17.57 -17.63 -22.72
N SER A 169 -18.80 -18.10 -22.44
CA SER A 169 -19.97 -17.22 -22.24
C SER A 169 -19.95 -16.47 -20.91
N GLY A 170 -19.03 -16.83 -20.00
CA GLY A 170 -18.95 -16.28 -18.65
C GLY A 170 -20.06 -16.75 -17.71
N ALA A 171 -20.81 -17.81 -18.05
CA ALA A 171 -21.89 -18.34 -17.23
C ALA A 171 -21.37 -18.84 -15.87
N LYS A 172 -20.39 -19.76 -15.87
CA LYS A 172 -19.72 -20.24 -14.66
C LYS A 172 -18.35 -20.85 -14.98
N GLY A 173 -17.40 -20.63 -14.07
CA GLY A 173 -16.02 -21.12 -14.20
C GLY A 173 -15.13 -20.20 -15.05
N SER A 174 -13.83 -20.51 -15.03
CA SER A 174 -12.79 -19.77 -15.74
C SER A 174 -12.00 -20.71 -16.66
N THR A 175 -11.19 -20.14 -17.56
CA THR A 175 -10.27 -20.91 -18.40
C THR A 175 -9.26 -21.69 -17.57
N VAL A 176 -8.86 -21.15 -16.42
CA VAL A 176 -8.02 -21.83 -15.43
C VAL A 176 -8.67 -23.10 -14.93
N ASN A 177 -9.95 -23.07 -14.59
CA ASN A 177 -10.66 -24.26 -14.10
C ASN A 177 -10.65 -25.38 -15.15
N THR A 178 -10.88 -25.06 -16.43
CA THR A 178 -10.82 -26.08 -17.48
C THR A 178 -9.39 -26.58 -17.71
N MET A 179 -8.39 -25.72 -17.60
CA MET A 179 -6.98 -26.12 -17.67
C MET A 179 -6.62 -27.10 -16.53
N GLN A 180 -7.08 -26.85 -15.30
CA GLN A 180 -6.81 -27.74 -14.17
C GLN A 180 -7.50 -29.10 -14.28
N ILE A 181 -8.70 -29.12 -14.88
CA ILE A 181 -9.44 -30.36 -15.10
C ILE A 181 -8.78 -31.21 -16.19
N SER A 182 -8.44 -30.60 -17.35
CA SER A 182 -8.03 -31.34 -18.56
C SER A 182 -6.51 -31.38 -18.80
N CYS A 183 -5.73 -30.42 -18.29
CA CYS A 183 -4.30 -30.25 -18.61
C CYS A 183 -3.40 -30.65 -17.43
N LEU A 184 -3.28 -29.78 -16.42
CA LEU A 184 -2.54 -29.99 -15.17
C LEU A 184 -3.02 -29.01 -14.09
N LEU A 185 -2.80 -29.31 -12.81
CA LEU A 185 -3.07 -28.37 -11.71
C LEU A 185 -2.08 -27.19 -11.69
N GLY A 186 -0.78 -27.45 -11.90
CA GLY A 186 0.26 -26.43 -11.91
C GLY A 186 1.10 -26.39 -10.62
N GLN A 187 1.86 -25.30 -10.45
CA GLN A 187 2.65 -25.07 -9.25
C GLN A 187 1.72 -24.71 -8.09
N ILE A 188 1.86 -25.41 -6.97
CA ILE A 188 1.19 -25.04 -5.71
C ILE A 188 2.06 -24.05 -4.96
N GLU A 189 1.42 -23.02 -4.42
CA GLU A 189 2.08 -21.93 -3.73
C GLU A 189 1.41 -21.70 -2.38
N LEU A 190 2.24 -21.48 -1.35
CA LEU A 190 1.82 -21.17 0.01
C LEU A 190 2.43 -19.81 0.40
N GLU A 191 1.62 -18.82 0.73
CA GLU A 191 2.03 -17.44 1.07
C GLU A 191 2.98 -16.82 0.02
N GLY A 192 2.77 -17.12 -1.26
CA GLY A 192 3.65 -16.65 -2.33
C GLY A 192 5.03 -17.35 -2.38
N ARG A 193 5.23 -18.44 -1.64
CA ARG A 193 6.42 -19.33 -1.68
C ARG A 193 6.05 -20.71 -2.19
N ARG A 194 7.04 -21.59 -2.38
CA ARG A 194 6.79 -23.01 -2.67
C ARG A 194 6.52 -23.74 -1.35
N PRO A 195 5.99 -24.99 -1.37
CA PRO A 195 5.82 -25.77 -0.16
C PRO A 195 7.12 -25.82 0.66
N PRO A 196 7.04 -25.57 1.98
CA PRO A 196 8.22 -25.44 2.82
C PRO A 196 8.98 -26.76 2.92
N LEU A 197 10.29 -26.67 3.08
CA LEU A 197 11.15 -27.81 3.39
C LEU A 197 11.26 -28.00 4.90
N MET A 198 11.23 -29.26 5.35
CA MET A 198 11.52 -29.64 6.73
C MET A 198 13.00 -29.37 7.07
N ALA A 199 13.36 -29.40 8.35
CA ALA A 199 14.75 -29.27 8.79
C ALA A 199 15.68 -30.34 8.18
N SER A 200 15.13 -31.49 7.80
CA SER A 200 15.84 -32.56 7.07
C SER A 200 16.12 -32.24 5.60
N GLY A 201 15.65 -31.10 5.07
CA GLY A 201 15.75 -30.73 3.65
C GLY A 201 14.70 -31.42 2.76
N LYS A 202 13.76 -32.16 3.36
CA LYS A 202 12.68 -32.86 2.64
C LYS A 202 11.40 -32.03 2.64
N SER A 203 10.69 -31.99 1.52
CA SER A 203 9.33 -31.41 1.47
C SER A 203 8.27 -32.38 2.00
N LEU A 204 8.41 -33.67 1.70
CA LEU A 204 7.62 -34.76 2.28
C LEU A 204 8.51 -35.96 2.58
N PRO A 205 8.11 -36.86 3.51
CA PRO A 205 8.91 -38.03 3.88
C PRO A 205 9.24 -38.98 2.71
N CYS A 206 8.42 -38.97 1.65
CA CYS A 206 8.58 -39.80 0.46
C CYS A 206 9.59 -39.26 -0.55
N PHE A 207 10.09 -38.04 -0.37
CA PHE A 207 11.11 -37.44 -1.23
C PHE A 207 12.50 -37.52 -0.57
N GLU A 208 13.53 -37.51 -1.41
CA GLU A 208 14.91 -37.42 -0.94
C GLU A 208 15.25 -35.99 -0.47
N PRO A 209 16.21 -35.81 0.45
CA PRO A 209 16.64 -34.47 0.87
C PRO A 209 17.12 -33.65 -0.32
N TYR A 210 16.61 -32.42 -0.47
CA TYR A 210 16.97 -31.49 -1.55
C TYR A 210 16.80 -32.08 -2.96
N GLU A 211 15.71 -32.83 -3.17
CA GLU A 211 15.39 -33.37 -4.48
C GLU A 211 15.10 -32.26 -5.49
N PHE A 212 15.82 -32.28 -6.63
CA PHE A 212 15.68 -31.27 -7.68
C PHE A 212 14.40 -31.39 -8.50
N THR A 213 13.61 -32.45 -8.35
CA THR A 213 12.40 -32.61 -9.15
C THR A 213 11.38 -31.52 -8.77
N PRO A 214 10.78 -30.82 -9.75
CA PRO A 214 9.78 -29.78 -9.44
C PRO A 214 8.60 -30.30 -8.63
N ARG A 215 8.28 -31.59 -8.80
CA ARG A 215 7.25 -32.32 -8.07
C ARG A 215 7.48 -32.31 -6.56
N ALA A 216 8.73 -32.44 -6.11
CA ALA A 216 9.06 -32.39 -4.69
C ALA A 216 8.74 -31.02 -4.09
N GLY A 217 8.84 -29.94 -4.86
CA GLY A 217 8.48 -28.59 -4.42
C GLY A 217 7.11 -28.12 -4.91
N GLY A 218 6.12 -29.01 -4.99
CA GLY A 218 4.72 -28.63 -5.21
C GLY A 218 4.28 -28.45 -6.66
N PHE A 219 5.07 -28.82 -7.67
CA PHE A 219 4.59 -28.79 -9.05
C PHE A 219 3.73 -30.02 -9.37
N VAL A 220 2.43 -29.82 -9.45
CA VAL A 220 1.44 -30.88 -9.69
C VAL A 220 1.19 -31.03 -11.19
N THR A 221 1.80 -32.07 -11.76
CA THR A 221 1.62 -32.46 -13.18
C THR A 221 0.32 -33.25 -13.41
N GLY A 222 -0.26 -33.80 -12.34
CA GLY A 222 -1.58 -34.43 -12.36
C GLY A 222 -2.70 -33.45 -12.72
N ARG A 223 -3.84 -34.01 -13.15
CA ARG A 223 -5.06 -33.27 -13.51
C ARG A 223 -6.27 -33.93 -12.87
N PHE A 224 -7.35 -33.20 -12.63
CA PHE A 224 -8.53 -33.80 -11.99
C PHE A 224 -9.14 -34.94 -12.80
N LEU A 225 -9.07 -34.90 -14.15
CA LEU A 225 -9.58 -35.98 -15.01
C LEU A 225 -8.96 -37.36 -14.73
N THR A 226 -7.64 -37.42 -14.48
CA THR A 226 -6.92 -38.70 -14.29
C THR A 226 -6.56 -38.96 -12.82
N GLY A 227 -6.95 -38.05 -11.93
CA GLY A 227 -6.51 -38.04 -10.55
C GLY A 227 -5.11 -37.45 -10.35
N ILE A 228 -4.82 -37.14 -9.09
CA ILE A 228 -3.54 -36.59 -8.62
C ILE A 228 -2.85 -37.62 -7.70
N ARG A 229 -1.51 -37.65 -7.72
CA ARG A 229 -0.74 -38.64 -6.94
C ARG A 229 -0.75 -38.29 -5.45
N PRO A 230 -0.56 -39.24 -4.51
CA PRO A 230 -0.65 -38.95 -3.08
C PRO A 230 0.24 -37.79 -2.56
N PRO A 231 1.52 -37.65 -2.97
CA PRO A 231 2.33 -36.49 -2.57
C PRO A 231 1.80 -35.16 -3.11
N GLU A 232 1.26 -35.17 -4.32
CA GLU A 232 0.67 -33.99 -4.97
C GLU A 232 -0.67 -33.62 -4.34
N PHE A 233 -1.48 -34.62 -3.98
CA PHE A 233 -2.72 -34.46 -3.24
C PHE A 233 -2.47 -33.74 -1.91
N PHE A 234 -1.43 -34.14 -1.17
CA PHE A 234 -1.09 -33.49 0.10
C PHE A 234 -0.72 -32.01 -0.07
N PHE A 235 0.11 -31.67 -1.05
CA PHE A 235 0.42 -30.26 -1.35
C PHE A 235 -0.84 -29.49 -1.78
N HIS A 236 -1.72 -30.12 -2.57
CA HIS A 236 -2.98 -29.49 -2.96
C HIS A 236 -3.88 -29.20 -1.74
N CYS A 237 -3.96 -30.12 -0.77
CA CYS A 237 -4.67 -29.90 0.49
C CYS A 237 -4.08 -28.75 1.32
N MET A 238 -2.74 -28.59 1.34
CA MET A 238 -2.10 -27.46 2.03
C MET A 238 -2.59 -26.12 1.50
N ALA A 239 -2.60 -25.94 0.17
CA ALA A 239 -3.07 -24.70 -0.45
C ALA A 239 -4.59 -24.49 -0.27
N GLY A 240 -5.38 -25.57 -0.30
CA GLY A 240 -6.81 -25.48 0.02
C GLY A 240 -7.04 -25.00 1.46
N ARG A 241 -6.26 -25.50 2.42
CA ARG A 241 -6.37 -25.11 3.83
C ARG A 241 -5.94 -23.67 4.09
N GLU A 242 -4.90 -23.18 3.42
CA GLU A 242 -4.47 -21.79 3.51
C GLU A 242 -5.61 -20.82 3.18
N GLY A 243 -6.31 -21.04 2.06
CA GLY A 243 -7.45 -20.20 1.67
C GLY A 243 -8.58 -20.19 2.71
N LEU A 244 -8.84 -21.33 3.37
CA LEU A 244 -9.84 -21.44 4.43
C LEU A 244 -9.42 -20.69 5.69
N VAL A 245 -8.15 -20.82 6.11
CA VAL A 245 -7.60 -20.12 7.28
C VAL A 245 -7.58 -18.61 7.04
N ASP A 246 -7.17 -18.17 5.85
CA ASP A 246 -7.18 -16.76 5.48
C ASP A 246 -8.59 -16.16 5.51
N THR A 247 -9.58 -16.93 5.08
CA THR A 247 -10.98 -16.52 5.16
C THR A 247 -11.44 -16.41 6.61
N ALA A 248 -11.06 -17.33 7.48
CA ALA A 248 -11.46 -17.30 8.89
C ALA A 248 -10.83 -16.13 9.67
N VAL A 249 -9.56 -15.81 9.41
CA VAL A 249 -8.81 -14.83 10.22
C VAL A 249 -8.94 -13.39 9.71
N LYS A 250 -9.10 -13.18 8.40
CA LYS A 250 -9.02 -11.83 7.80
C LYS A 250 -10.40 -11.18 7.57
N THR A 251 -11.51 -11.90 7.74
CA THR A 251 -12.86 -11.38 7.51
C THR A 251 -13.28 -10.40 8.61
N SER A 252 -13.08 -10.76 9.88
CA SER A 252 -13.35 -9.93 11.08
C SER A 252 -12.74 -8.53 10.95
N ARG A 253 -11.44 -8.48 10.64
CA ARG A 253 -10.65 -7.25 10.48
C ARG A 253 -11.19 -6.27 9.44
N SER A 254 -11.80 -6.79 8.38
CA SER A 254 -12.41 -5.95 7.33
C SER A 254 -13.75 -5.35 7.76
N GLY A 255 -14.52 -6.07 8.59
CA GLY A 255 -15.77 -5.60 9.18
C GLY A 255 -15.54 -4.46 10.16
N TYR A 256 -14.55 -4.59 11.05
CA TYR A 256 -14.19 -3.53 12.00
C TYR A 256 -13.78 -2.24 11.27
N LEU A 257 -12.86 -2.33 10.29
CA LEU A 257 -12.46 -1.20 9.45
C LEU A 257 -13.68 -0.49 8.82
N GLN A 258 -14.63 -1.26 8.26
CA GLN A 258 -15.83 -0.69 7.64
C GLN A 258 -16.71 0.04 8.67
N ARG A 259 -16.92 -0.53 9.86
CA ARG A 259 -17.68 0.11 10.95
C ARG A 259 -17.04 1.44 11.36
N CYS A 260 -15.72 1.47 11.53
CA CYS A 260 -14.99 2.68 11.92
C CYS A 260 -15.20 3.81 10.90
N ILE A 261 -15.05 3.51 9.61
CA ILE A 261 -15.24 4.50 8.54
C ILE A 261 -16.70 4.96 8.48
N ILE A 262 -17.68 4.05 8.59
CA ILE A 262 -19.10 4.39 8.59
C ILE A 262 -19.43 5.37 9.72
N LYS A 263 -18.96 5.11 10.94
CA LYS A 263 -19.26 5.94 12.11
C LYS A 263 -18.67 7.35 12.04
N HIS A 264 -17.52 7.51 11.39
CA HIS A 264 -16.93 8.83 11.16
C HIS A 264 -17.64 9.58 10.04
N LEU A 265 -18.02 8.89 8.95
CA LEU A 265 -18.57 9.53 7.76
C LEU A 265 -20.12 9.57 7.72
N GLU A 266 -20.82 9.03 8.73
CA GLU A 266 -22.29 8.94 8.73
C GLU A 266 -22.99 10.30 8.57
N GLY A 267 -22.36 11.37 9.07
CA GLY A 267 -22.90 12.72 9.05
C GLY A 267 -22.71 13.46 7.72
N LEU A 268 -21.90 12.95 6.79
CA LEU A 268 -21.55 13.65 5.56
C LEU A 268 -22.65 13.54 4.50
N VAL A 269 -23.32 14.66 4.27
CA VAL A 269 -24.46 14.76 3.36
C VAL A 269 -24.29 15.96 2.42
N ILE A 270 -24.72 15.81 1.16
CA ILE A 270 -24.77 16.92 0.20
C ILE A 270 -25.90 17.88 0.58
N GLN A 271 -25.59 19.16 0.70
CA GLN A 271 -26.57 20.21 1.01
C GLN A 271 -27.16 20.84 -0.25
N TYR A 272 -28.21 21.64 -0.11
CA TYR A 272 -28.87 22.35 -1.23
C TYR A 272 -27.99 23.35 -1.97
N ASP A 273 -26.84 23.73 -1.40
CA ASP A 273 -25.81 24.54 -2.06
C ASP A 273 -24.75 23.68 -2.80
N LEU A 274 -24.94 22.36 -2.85
CA LEU A 274 -24.05 21.33 -3.41
C LEU A 274 -22.75 21.10 -2.63
N THR A 275 -22.58 21.75 -1.47
CA THR A 275 -21.46 21.48 -0.58
C THR A 275 -21.69 20.18 0.19
N VAL A 276 -20.62 19.44 0.46
CA VAL A 276 -20.66 18.28 1.36
C VAL A 276 -20.36 18.78 2.77
N ARG A 277 -21.30 18.57 3.67
CA ARG A 277 -21.19 19.03 5.06
C ARG A 277 -21.40 17.90 6.04
N ASP A 278 -20.75 18.02 7.18
CA ASP A 278 -21.01 17.18 8.34
C ASP A 278 -22.23 17.69 9.13
N SER A 279 -22.67 16.91 10.11
CA SER A 279 -23.87 17.10 10.91
C SER A 279 -23.87 18.38 11.74
N ASP A 280 -22.70 18.89 12.08
CA ASP A 280 -22.47 20.16 12.77
C ASP A 280 -22.62 21.38 11.84
N GLY A 281 -22.55 21.17 10.53
CA GLY A 281 -22.58 22.20 9.49
C GLY A 281 -21.20 22.58 8.94
N SER A 282 -20.12 21.92 9.42
CA SER A 282 -18.76 22.06 8.90
C SER A 282 -18.69 21.61 7.44
N VAL A 283 -18.00 22.38 6.61
CA VAL A 283 -17.86 22.09 5.17
C VAL A 283 -16.62 21.23 4.97
N VAL A 284 -16.80 20.01 4.46
CA VAL A 284 -15.70 19.09 4.13
C VAL A 284 -15.30 19.23 2.67
N GLN A 285 -16.26 19.30 1.75
CA GLN A 285 -16.01 19.58 0.33
C GLN A 285 -16.93 20.69 -0.19
N PHE A 286 -16.40 21.56 -1.05
CA PHE A 286 -17.20 22.59 -1.73
C PHE A 286 -18.12 22.02 -2.81
N LEU A 287 -17.70 20.92 -3.43
CA LEU A 287 -18.46 20.19 -4.42
C LEU A 287 -18.02 18.73 -4.33
N TYR A 288 -18.98 17.81 -4.30
CA TYR A 288 -18.67 16.39 -4.15
C TYR A 288 -17.70 15.91 -5.24
N GLY A 289 -16.53 15.42 -4.83
CA GLY A 289 -15.53 14.91 -5.77
C GLY A 289 -15.02 15.92 -6.81
N GLU A 290 -14.99 17.21 -6.46
CA GLU A 290 -14.59 18.36 -7.31
C GLU A 290 -15.50 18.64 -8.54
N ASP A 291 -16.44 17.76 -8.89
CA ASP A 291 -17.32 17.91 -10.05
C ASP A 291 -18.83 17.78 -9.78
N GLY A 292 -19.21 17.30 -8.60
CA GLY A 292 -20.60 17.24 -8.12
C GLY A 292 -21.43 16.16 -8.77
N LEU A 293 -20.79 15.20 -9.44
CA LEU A 293 -21.46 14.14 -10.17
C LEU A 293 -21.72 12.90 -9.32
N ASP A 294 -22.87 12.29 -9.56
CA ASP A 294 -23.29 11.03 -9.00
C ASP A 294 -22.65 9.86 -9.76
N ILE A 295 -21.97 8.97 -9.03
CA ILE A 295 -21.06 7.96 -9.59
C ILE A 295 -21.77 6.98 -10.53
N PRO A 296 -22.93 6.39 -10.18
CA PRO A 296 -23.70 5.52 -11.08
C PRO A 296 -24.12 6.22 -12.38
N LYS A 297 -24.32 7.55 -12.35
CA LYS A 297 -24.75 8.34 -13.52
C LYS A 297 -23.57 8.80 -14.41
N THR A 298 -22.32 8.50 -14.05
CA THR A 298 -21.13 9.00 -14.77
C THR A 298 -20.61 8.11 -15.90
N GLN A 299 -20.94 6.82 -15.95
CA GLN A 299 -20.32 5.84 -16.86
C GLN A 299 -20.43 6.25 -18.34
N PHE A 300 -21.58 6.78 -18.75
CA PHE A 300 -21.81 7.23 -20.13
C PHE A 300 -21.32 8.67 -20.42
N LEU A 301 -20.69 9.37 -19.46
CA LEU A 301 -20.03 10.66 -19.68
C LEU A 301 -18.58 10.51 -20.18
N GLN A 302 -18.12 9.28 -20.40
CA GLN A 302 -16.80 9.02 -20.95
C GLN A 302 -16.74 9.25 -22.47
N PRO A 303 -15.61 9.75 -23.04
CA PRO A 303 -15.49 10.04 -24.47
C PRO A 303 -15.82 8.84 -25.38
N LYS A 304 -15.46 7.63 -24.93
CA LYS A 304 -15.74 6.38 -25.65
C LYS A 304 -17.24 6.12 -25.86
N GLN A 305 -18.10 6.69 -25.02
CA GLN A 305 -19.56 6.48 -25.04
C GLN A 305 -20.33 7.64 -25.69
N PHE A 306 -19.66 8.73 -26.08
CA PHE A 306 -20.32 9.81 -26.81
C PHE A 306 -20.97 9.36 -28.13
N PRO A 307 -20.38 8.41 -28.92
CA PRO A 307 -21.05 7.87 -30.09
C PRO A 307 -22.38 7.19 -29.79
N PHE A 308 -22.50 6.52 -28.63
CA PHE A 308 -23.74 5.89 -28.20
C PHE A 308 -24.83 6.91 -27.90
N LEU A 309 -24.48 8.00 -27.21
CA LEU A 309 -25.42 9.10 -26.93
C LEU A 309 -25.84 9.83 -28.21
N ALA A 310 -24.89 10.07 -29.13
CA ALA A 310 -25.16 10.70 -30.42
C ALA A 310 -26.11 9.86 -31.28
N SER A 311 -25.92 8.53 -31.30
CA SER A 311 -26.76 7.60 -32.07
C SER A 311 -28.19 7.50 -31.54
N ASN A 312 -28.39 7.74 -30.24
CA ASN A 312 -29.69 7.63 -29.56
C ASN A 312 -30.30 9.00 -29.20
N TYR A 313 -29.83 10.09 -29.83
CA TYR A 313 -30.22 11.46 -29.53
C TYR A 313 -31.74 11.67 -29.47
N GLU A 314 -32.48 11.19 -30.47
CA GLU A 314 -33.94 11.42 -30.55
C GLU A 314 -34.70 10.84 -29.37
N VAL A 315 -34.28 9.67 -28.90
CA VAL A 315 -34.93 8.99 -27.77
C VAL A 315 -34.61 9.72 -26.48
N ILE A 316 -33.35 10.10 -26.28
CA ILE A 316 -32.91 10.84 -25.08
C ILE A 316 -33.58 12.22 -25.01
N MET A 317 -33.70 12.89 -26.16
CA MET A 317 -34.36 14.19 -26.26
C MET A 317 -35.82 14.14 -25.81
N LYS A 318 -36.55 13.09 -26.21
CA LYS A 318 -37.94 12.85 -25.79
C LYS A 318 -38.03 12.43 -24.33
N SER A 319 -37.21 11.48 -23.89
CA SER A 319 -37.29 10.92 -22.54
C SER A 319 -36.87 11.90 -21.45
N LYS A 320 -35.95 12.83 -21.75
CA LYS A 320 -35.40 13.80 -20.78
C LYS A 320 -35.97 15.22 -20.90
N HIS A 321 -37.03 15.42 -21.69
CA HIS A 321 -37.74 16.70 -21.84
C HIS A 321 -36.81 17.91 -22.12
N LEU A 322 -35.82 17.74 -23.02
CA LEU A 322 -34.78 18.75 -23.29
C LEU A 322 -35.37 20.14 -23.66
N HIS A 323 -36.51 20.18 -24.35
CA HIS A 323 -37.17 21.43 -24.73
C HIS A 323 -37.62 22.27 -23.53
N GLU A 324 -38.08 21.64 -22.46
CA GLU A 324 -38.53 22.34 -21.25
C GLU A 324 -37.33 22.92 -20.47
N VAL A 325 -36.21 22.20 -20.45
CA VAL A 325 -34.97 22.65 -19.81
C VAL A 325 -34.39 23.86 -20.55
N LEU A 326 -34.28 23.78 -21.87
CA LEU A 326 -33.76 24.88 -22.69
C LEU A 326 -34.67 26.12 -22.66
N ALA A 327 -35.98 25.96 -22.46
CA ALA A 327 -36.90 27.09 -22.30
C ALA A 327 -36.68 27.85 -20.97
N ARG A 328 -36.15 27.18 -19.93
CA ARG A 328 -35.93 27.75 -18.60
C ARG A 328 -34.50 28.23 -18.35
N ALA A 329 -33.53 27.79 -19.14
CA ALA A 329 -32.11 28.04 -18.87
C ALA A 329 -31.42 28.92 -19.92
N ASP A 330 -30.64 29.92 -19.47
CA ASP A 330 -29.81 30.77 -20.34
C ASP A 330 -28.33 30.34 -20.32
N PRO A 331 -27.80 29.71 -21.38
CA PRO A 331 -26.40 29.27 -21.45
C PRO A 331 -25.39 30.38 -21.74
N GLN A 332 -25.83 31.59 -22.12
CA GLN A 332 -24.91 32.58 -22.70
C GLN A 332 -23.84 33.08 -21.73
N LYS A 333 -24.19 33.22 -20.45
CA LYS A 333 -23.26 33.70 -19.41
C LYS A 333 -22.09 32.74 -19.22
N VAL A 334 -22.40 31.45 -19.09
CA VAL A 334 -21.40 30.39 -18.89
C VAL A 334 -20.53 30.21 -20.12
N LEU A 335 -21.11 30.23 -21.32
CA LEU A 335 -20.33 30.14 -22.57
C LEU A 335 -19.35 31.31 -22.76
N ARG A 336 -19.73 32.53 -22.33
CA ARG A 336 -18.81 33.70 -22.33
C ARG A 336 -17.66 33.49 -21.33
N HIS A 337 -17.93 32.89 -20.18
CA HIS A 337 -16.93 32.56 -19.18
C HIS A 337 -15.91 31.53 -19.69
N PHE A 338 -16.37 30.43 -20.30
CA PHE A 338 -15.46 29.46 -20.94
C PHE A 338 -14.61 30.05 -22.06
N LYS A 339 -15.17 30.98 -22.86
CA LYS A 339 -14.38 31.72 -23.85
C LYS A 339 -13.27 32.56 -23.21
N ALA A 340 -13.52 33.15 -22.04
CA ALA A 340 -12.50 33.88 -21.29
C ALA A 340 -11.39 32.95 -20.76
N ILE A 341 -11.75 31.79 -20.21
CA ILE A 341 -10.81 30.74 -19.77
C ILE A 341 -9.92 30.27 -20.93
N LYS A 342 -10.51 29.88 -22.07
CA LYS A 342 -9.76 29.45 -23.27
C LYS A 342 -8.85 30.56 -23.82
N LYS A 343 -9.31 31.81 -23.80
CA LYS A 343 -8.50 32.98 -24.18
C LYS A 343 -7.34 33.22 -23.21
N TRP A 344 -7.49 32.88 -21.94
CA TRP A 344 -6.41 32.98 -20.96
C TRP A 344 -5.36 31.88 -21.16
N HIS A 345 -5.78 30.62 -21.34
CA HIS A 345 -4.86 29.49 -21.59
C HIS A 345 -4.05 29.65 -22.87
N SER A 346 -4.67 30.11 -23.96
CA SER A 346 -3.96 30.36 -25.22
C SER A 346 -2.88 31.44 -25.10
N LYS A 347 -3.03 32.39 -24.16
CA LYS A 347 -2.02 33.41 -23.86
C LYS A 347 -0.92 32.92 -22.90
N HIS A 348 -1.16 31.85 -22.14
CA HIS A 348 -0.28 31.37 -21.07
C HIS A 348 -0.06 29.85 -21.17
N SER A 349 0.59 29.38 -22.24
CA SER A 349 0.80 27.95 -22.52
C SER A 349 1.79 27.24 -21.56
N ASN A 350 2.66 27.98 -20.85
CA ASN A 350 3.65 27.45 -19.89
C ASN A 350 3.30 27.77 -18.42
N ALA A 351 2.03 27.58 -18.03
CA ALA A 351 1.50 27.99 -16.71
C ALA A 351 1.74 26.99 -15.56
N LEU A 352 2.73 26.09 -15.64
CA LEU A 352 3.04 25.16 -14.53
C LEU A 352 3.62 25.85 -13.28
N LEU A 353 4.03 27.11 -13.39
CA LEU A 353 4.45 27.94 -12.26
C LEU A 353 3.30 28.85 -11.84
N ARG A 354 2.63 28.49 -10.74
CA ARG A 354 1.66 29.38 -10.07
C ARG A 354 2.39 30.64 -9.58
N LYS A 355 2.44 31.70 -10.38
CA LYS A 355 2.96 33.00 -9.95
C LYS A 355 1.87 33.77 -9.22
N GLY A 356 1.66 33.42 -7.95
CA GLY A 356 0.70 34.09 -7.09
C GLY A 356 1.16 35.48 -6.63
N ALA A 357 0.20 36.33 -6.25
CA ALA A 357 0.47 37.62 -5.63
C ALA A 357 1.26 37.45 -4.32
N PHE A 358 0.86 36.47 -3.49
CA PHE A 358 1.56 36.10 -2.27
C PHE A 358 2.97 35.56 -2.53
N LEU A 359 3.17 34.72 -3.55
CA LEU A 359 4.50 34.19 -3.91
C LEU A 359 5.46 35.31 -4.36
N SER A 360 4.95 36.29 -5.10
CA SER A 360 5.75 37.45 -5.51
C SER A 360 6.12 38.34 -4.33
N PHE A 361 5.23 38.42 -3.33
CA PHE A 361 5.46 39.12 -2.08
C PHE A 361 6.46 38.38 -1.18
N SER A 362 6.28 37.08 -1.01
CA SER A 362 7.14 36.24 -0.18
C SER A 362 8.56 36.24 -0.71
N GLN A 363 8.78 36.10 -2.02
CA GLN A 363 10.13 36.19 -2.62
C GLN A 363 10.86 37.50 -2.30
N LYS A 364 10.13 38.61 -2.19
CA LYS A 364 10.71 39.93 -1.90
C LYS A 364 11.06 40.09 -0.41
N ILE A 365 10.26 39.51 0.48
CA ILE A 365 10.36 39.70 1.94
C ILE A 365 11.07 38.54 2.64
N GLN A 366 11.22 37.41 1.96
CA GLN A 366 11.87 36.20 2.49
C GLN A 366 13.28 36.50 3.03
N ALA A 367 14.06 37.35 2.36
CA ALA A 367 15.38 37.74 2.83
C ALA A 367 15.33 38.56 4.14
N ALA A 368 14.33 39.46 4.27
CA ALA A 368 14.15 40.30 5.45
C ALA A 368 13.64 39.49 6.65
N VAL A 369 12.73 38.53 6.42
CA VAL A 369 12.19 37.68 7.49
C VAL A 369 13.20 36.62 7.92
N LYS A 370 13.99 36.06 7.00
CA LYS A 370 15.11 35.17 7.36
C LYS A 370 16.15 35.87 8.24
N ALA A 371 16.34 37.18 8.07
CA ALA A 371 17.24 37.96 8.92
C ALA A 371 16.72 38.13 10.37
N LEU A 372 15.44 37.85 10.64
CA LEU A 372 14.85 37.95 11.98
C LEU A 372 15.13 36.73 12.88
N ASN A 373 15.74 35.65 12.35
CA ASN A 373 16.15 34.44 13.09
C ASN A 373 15.11 33.96 14.11
N LEU A 374 13.86 33.79 13.69
CA LEU A 374 12.78 33.35 14.57
C LEU A 374 12.95 31.87 14.96
N THR A 375 13.03 31.59 16.26
CA THR A 375 13.07 30.24 16.80
C THR A 375 11.68 29.81 17.27
N GLY A 376 11.07 28.84 16.59
CA GLY A 376 9.77 28.28 16.95
C GLY A 376 9.54 26.90 16.32
N LYS A 377 8.66 26.08 16.93
CA LYS A 377 8.26 24.78 16.35
C LYS A 377 7.44 25.01 15.08
N ASN A 378 7.63 24.17 14.07
CA ASN A 378 6.79 24.17 12.88
C ASN A 378 5.35 23.78 13.26
N GLN A 379 4.37 24.64 12.95
CA GLN A 379 2.95 24.31 13.10
C GLN A 379 2.38 23.97 11.73
N ASN A 380 1.80 22.77 11.59
CA ASN A 380 1.19 22.27 10.35
C ASN A 380 2.12 22.38 9.13
N GLY A 381 3.40 22.02 9.32
CA GLY A 381 4.44 22.11 8.28
C GLY A 381 4.90 23.53 7.92
N ARG A 382 4.37 24.58 8.57
CA ARG A 382 4.80 25.97 8.34
C ARG A 382 5.84 26.39 9.36
N SER A 383 6.96 26.91 8.84
CA SER A 383 8.00 27.51 9.67
C SER A 383 7.53 28.84 10.28
N PRO A 384 8.07 29.25 11.44
CA PRO A 384 7.70 30.53 12.07
C PRO A 384 7.94 31.74 11.15
N GLU A 385 8.95 31.68 10.28
CA GLU A 385 9.18 32.70 9.24
C GLU A 385 8.02 32.76 8.24
N THR A 386 7.47 31.61 7.88
CA THR A 386 6.35 31.51 6.94
C THR A 386 5.07 32.07 7.57
N GLN A 387 4.84 31.82 8.86
CA GLN A 387 3.73 32.41 9.61
C GLN A 387 3.86 33.93 9.70
N GLN A 388 5.04 34.44 10.00
CA GLN A 388 5.28 35.88 10.03
C GLN A 388 5.09 36.53 8.66
N MET A 389 5.55 35.89 7.58
CA MET A 389 5.28 36.36 6.21
C MET A 389 3.78 36.39 5.88
N LEU A 390 3.00 35.40 6.34
CA LEU A 390 1.55 35.36 6.18
C LEU A 390 0.89 36.49 6.96
N GLN A 391 1.28 36.71 8.21
CA GLN A 391 0.77 37.79 9.03
C GLN A 391 1.05 39.16 8.37
N MET A 392 2.29 39.40 7.94
CA MET A 392 2.66 40.60 7.20
C MET A 392 1.85 40.75 5.90
N TRP A 393 1.55 39.65 5.20
CA TRP A 393 0.71 39.68 4.00
C TRP A 393 -0.72 40.13 4.33
N TYR A 394 -1.31 39.60 5.40
CA TYR A 394 -2.67 39.93 5.84
C TYR A 394 -2.79 41.34 6.42
N GLU A 395 -1.72 41.87 7.01
CA GLU A 395 -1.64 43.23 7.55
C GLU A 395 -1.39 44.32 6.48
N LEU A 396 -0.99 43.97 5.26
CA LEU A 396 -0.86 44.96 4.19
C LEU A 396 -2.17 45.66 3.85
N ASP A 397 -2.05 46.95 3.55
CA ASP A 397 -3.10 47.75 2.96
C ASP A 397 -3.56 47.19 1.61
N GLU A 398 -4.86 47.31 1.33
CA GLU A 398 -5.47 46.82 0.09
C GLU A 398 -4.79 47.39 -1.16
N GLN A 399 -4.30 48.63 -1.11
CA GLN A 399 -3.63 49.28 -2.24
C GLN A 399 -2.27 48.62 -2.57
N SER A 400 -1.48 48.28 -1.54
CA SER A 400 -0.23 47.53 -1.72
C SER A 400 -0.48 46.08 -2.13
N ARG A 401 -1.49 45.41 -1.55
CA ARG A 401 -1.90 44.05 -1.96
C ARG A 401 -2.34 44.03 -3.42
N TRP A 402 -3.09 45.04 -3.85
CA TRP A 402 -3.54 45.22 -5.23
C TRP A 402 -2.37 45.36 -6.22
N LYS A 403 -1.26 46.01 -5.84
CA LYS A 403 -0.06 46.09 -6.71
C LYS A 403 0.51 44.71 -7.03
N TYR A 404 0.51 43.79 -6.06
CA TYR A 404 0.95 42.41 -6.26
C TYR A 404 -0.10 41.59 -7.03
N GLN A 405 -1.39 41.78 -6.75
CA GLN A 405 -2.49 41.15 -7.49
C GLN A 405 -2.54 41.58 -8.95
N LYS A 406 -2.26 42.85 -9.26
CA LYS A 406 -2.20 43.35 -10.65
C LYS A 406 -1.04 42.75 -11.44
N ARG A 407 0.07 42.43 -10.76
CA ARG A 407 1.26 41.78 -11.36
C ARG A 407 1.04 40.28 -11.60
N ALA A 408 0.28 39.63 -10.73
CA ALA A 408 -0.17 38.26 -10.91
C ALA A 408 -1.44 38.26 -11.79
N ALA A 409 -1.31 38.11 -13.11
CA ALA A 409 -2.48 38.09 -14.00
C ALA A 409 -3.52 37.09 -13.46
N PRO A 410 -4.75 37.52 -13.13
CA PRO A 410 -5.73 36.63 -12.52
C PRO A 410 -6.10 35.55 -13.54
N CYS A 411 -5.79 34.29 -13.20
CA CYS A 411 -6.40 33.16 -13.86
C CYS A 411 -7.90 33.24 -13.56
N PRO A 412 -8.80 33.20 -14.56
CA PRO A 412 -10.21 33.05 -14.29
C PRO A 412 -10.43 31.76 -13.50
N ASP A 413 -11.30 31.80 -12.49
CA ASP A 413 -11.62 30.63 -11.70
C ASP A 413 -12.39 29.59 -12.55
N PRO A 414 -12.39 28.30 -12.16
CA PRO A 414 -13.13 27.27 -12.90
C PRO A 414 -14.63 27.57 -12.95
N SER A 415 -15.30 27.18 -14.04
CA SER A 415 -16.74 27.46 -14.22
C SER A 415 -17.61 26.99 -13.05
N LEU A 416 -17.33 25.80 -12.50
CA LEU A 416 -18.08 25.21 -11.40
C LEU A 416 -18.00 26.00 -10.09
N SER A 417 -16.90 26.75 -9.88
CA SER A 417 -16.73 27.57 -8.67
C SER A 417 -17.54 28.87 -8.71
N VAL A 418 -17.78 29.41 -9.92
CA VAL A 418 -18.50 30.69 -10.12
C VAL A 418 -19.98 30.44 -10.38
N TRP A 419 -20.29 29.41 -11.19
CA TRP A 419 -21.63 29.11 -11.68
C TRP A 419 -22.06 27.74 -11.20
N ARG A 420 -23.04 27.72 -10.29
CA ARG A 420 -23.60 26.46 -9.78
C ARG A 420 -24.23 25.63 -10.93
N PRO A 421 -23.86 24.35 -11.06
CA PRO A 421 -24.27 23.52 -12.20
C PRO A 421 -25.75 23.09 -12.16
N ASP A 422 -26.40 23.14 -11.01
CA ASP A 422 -27.83 22.85 -10.86
C ASP A 422 -28.72 23.94 -11.48
N ILE A 423 -28.34 25.21 -11.30
CA ILE A 423 -29.09 26.39 -11.78
C ILE A 423 -28.66 26.80 -13.18
N PHE A 424 -27.36 26.88 -13.44
CA PHE A 424 -26.81 27.43 -14.68
C PHE A 424 -26.48 26.32 -15.68
N PHE A 425 -27.31 26.21 -16.73
CA PHE A 425 -27.07 25.27 -17.82
C PHE A 425 -25.71 25.53 -18.49
N ALA A 426 -25.07 24.46 -18.94
CA ALA A 426 -23.71 24.43 -19.50
C ALA A 426 -22.56 24.71 -18.52
N SER A 427 -22.80 24.86 -17.21
CA SER A 427 -21.72 24.87 -16.22
C SER A 427 -21.23 23.45 -16.00
N VAL A 428 -20.05 23.14 -16.54
CA VAL A 428 -19.41 21.82 -16.51
C VAL A 428 -17.96 21.93 -16.05
N SER A 429 -17.31 20.81 -15.77
CA SER A 429 -15.86 20.82 -15.48
C SER A 429 -15.04 21.14 -16.74
N GLU A 430 -13.87 21.76 -16.53
CA GLU A 430 -12.95 22.09 -17.65
C GLU A 430 -12.42 20.85 -18.35
N THR A 431 -12.22 19.77 -17.59
CA THR A 431 -11.78 18.47 -18.12
C THR A 431 -12.86 17.86 -19.03
N PHE A 432 -14.13 17.99 -18.68
CA PHE A 432 -15.24 17.52 -19.49
C PHE A 432 -15.46 18.41 -20.73
N GLU A 433 -15.37 19.73 -20.59
CA GLU A 433 -15.41 20.67 -21.71
C GLU A 433 -14.31 20.37 -22.74
N LYS A 434 -13.10 20.08 -22.28
CA LYS A 434 -12.00 19.65 -23.16
C LYS A 434 -12.32 18.33 -23.87
N LYS A 435 -12.87 17.34 -23.16
CA LYS A 435 -13.31 16.06 -23.76
C LYS A 435 -14.39 16.28 -24.84
N ILE A 436 -15.31 17.21 -24.64
CA ILE A 436 -16.34 17.56 -25.64
C ILE A 436 -15.68 18.20 -26.86
N ASP A 437 -14.75 19.13 -26.67
CA ASP A 437 -14.05 19.81 -27.77
C ASP A 437 -13.22 18.81 -28.60
N ASP A 438 -12.46 17.94 -27.94
CA ASP A 438 -11.64 16.91 -28.58
C ASP A 438 -12.53 15.97 -29.42
N TYR A 439 -13.64 15.49 -28.84
CA TYR A 439 -14.60 14.66 -29.57
C TYR A 439 -15.29 15.40 -30.72
N SER A 440 -15.59 16.69 -30.56
CA SER A 440 -16.20 17.49 -31.61
C SER A 440 -15.27 17.63 -32.82
N GLN A 441 -13.95 17.73 -32.59
CA GLN A 441 -12.94 17.74 -33.66
C GLN A 441 -12.85 16.39 -34.37
N GLU A 442 -12.82 15.28 -33.60
CA GLU A 442 -12.84 13.92 -34.16
C GLU A 442 -14.11 13.66 -34.98
N TRP A 443 -15.26 14.07 -34.47
CA TRP A 443 -16.56 13.93 -35.13
C TRP A 443 -16.61 14.72 -36.45
N ALA A 444 -16.09 15.96 -36.46
CA ALA A 444 -15.99 16.76 -37.67
C ALA A 444 -15.13 16.06 -38.73
N ALA A 445 -13.96 15.54 -38.35
CA ALA A 445 -13.06 14.81 -39.25
C ALA A 445 -13.66 13.48 -39.76
N GLN A 446 -14.50 12.80 -38.96
CA GLN A 446 -15.22 11.59 -39.39
C GLN A 446 -16.38 11.91 -40.33
N THR A 447 -17.09 13.00 -40.08
CA THR A 447 -18.23 13.44 -40.92
C THR A 447 -17.76 13.87 -42.31
N GLU A 448 -16.58 14.50 -42.42
CA GLU A 448 -15.97 14.84 -43.71
C GLU A 448 -15.58 13.62 -44.54
N LYS A 449 -15.26 12.49 -43.90
CA LYS A 449 -14.86 11.23 -44.57
C LYS A 449 -16.06 10.34 -44.95
N SER A 450 -17.25 10.61 -44.40
CA SER A 450 -18.42 9.74 -44.55
C SER A 450 -19.39 10.29 -45.60
N TYR A 451 -19.81 9.46 -46.57
CA TYR A 451 -20.75 9.84 -47.63
C TYR A 451 -22.20 10.08 -47.14
N LYS A 452 -22.50 9.80 -45.86
CA LYS A 452 -23.82 10.05 -45.23
C LYS A 452 -23.76 11.32 -44.38
N LYS A 453 -24.57 12.33 -44.72
CA LYS A 453 -24.83 13.48 -43.85
C LYS A 453 -25.43 12.98 -42.53
N SER A 454 -24.78 13.25 -41.40
CA SER A 454 -25.40 13.09 -40.09
C SER A 454 -26.50 14.13 -39.90
N GLU A 455 -27.69 13.72 -39.48
CA GLU A 455 -28.82 14.63 -39.21
C GLU A 455 -28.59 15.49 -37.94
N LEU A 456 -27.59 15.15 -37.12
CA LEU A 456 -27.25 15.83 -35.87
C LEU A 456 -26.23 16.96 -36.08
N SER A 457 -26.57 18.18 -35.68
CA SER A 457 -25.64 19.32 -35.63
C SER A 457 -24.73 19.27 -34.40
N LEU A 458 -23.48 19.73 -34.51
CA LEU A 458 -22.52 19.80 -33.40
C LEU A 458 -23.06 20.54 -32.17
N ASP A 459 -23.80 21.64 -32.36
CA ASP A 459 -24.39 22.41 -31.26
C ASP A 459 -25.43 21.60 -30.46
N ARG A 460 -26.23 20.78 -31.16
CA ARG A 460 -27.21 19.87 -30.53
C ARG A 460 -26.53 18.76 -29.76
N LEU A 461 -25.46 18.19 -30.30
CA LEU A 461 -24.66 17.18 -29.60
C LEU A 461 -24.05 17.75 -28.31
N ARG A 462 -23.45 18.94 -28.39
CA ARG A 462 -22.89 19.63 -27.24
C ARG A 462 -23.96 19.92 -26.18
N THR A 463 -25.13 20.39 -26.60
CA THR A 463 -26.27 20.63 -25.72
C THR A 463 -26.76 19.33 -25.05
N LEU A 464 -26.78 18.21 -25.78
CA LEU A 464 -27.12 16.89 -25.22
C LEU A 464 -26.13 16.48 -24.11
N LEU A 465 -24.84 16.61 -24.36
CA LEU A 465 -23.80 16.23 -23.39
C LEU A 465 -23.85 17.11 -22.15
N GLN A 466 -24.11 18.41 -22.30
CA GLN A 466 -24.32 19.34 -21.19
C GLN A 466 -25.60 19.04 -20.41
N LEU A 467 -26.69 18.67 -21.09
CA LEU A 467 -27.91 18.21 -20.43
C LEU A 467 -27.63 16.94 -19.61
N LYS A 468 -26.90 15.98 -20.20
CA LYS A 468 -26.54 14.75 -19.50
C LYS A 468 -25.74 15.04 -18.24
N TRP A 469 -24.73 15.91 -18.33
CA TRP A 469 -23.96 16.36 -17.17
C TRP A 469 -24.85 16.89 -16.04
N GLN A 470 -25.75 17.84 -16.34
CA GLN A 470 -26.63 18.43 -15.34
C GLN A 470 -27.58 17.40 -14.70
N ARG A 471 -28.03 16.39 -15.45
CA ARG A 471 -28.88 15.30 -14.95
C ARG A 471 -28.10 14.22 -14.19
N SER A 472 -26.78 14.21 -14.31
CA SER A 472 -25.88 13.31 -13.58
C SER A 472 -25.34 13.93 -12.29
N LEU A 473 -25.78 15.13 -11.90
CA LEU A 473 -25.42 15.72 -10.60
C LEU A 473 -25.99 14.89 -9.46
N CYS A 474 -25.28 14.88 -8.32
CA CYS A 474 -25.80 14.34 -7.07
C CYS A 474 -27.00 15.15 -6.56
N ASP A 475 -27.94 14.46 -5.95
CA ASP A 475 -29.13 15.08 -5.41
C ASP A 475 -28.85 15.60 -3.98
N PRO A 476 -29.33 16.80 -3.59
CA PRO A 476 -29.23 17.27 -2.21
C PRO A 476 -29.90 16.29 -1.23
N GLY A 477 -29.23 16.00 -0.13
CA GLY A 477 -29.63 14.99 0.85
C GLY A 477 -28.94 13.64 0.66
N GLU A 478 -28.20 13.43 -0.42
CA GLU A 478 -27.47 12.19 -0.64
C GLU A 478 -26.36 11.98 0.41
N ALA A 479 -26.38 10.81 1.07
CA ALA A 479 -25.47 10.43 2.14
C ALA A 479 -24.14 9.91 1.57
N VAL A 480 -23.38 10.81 0.96
CA VAL A 480 -22.13 10.49 0.27
C VAL A 480 -21.04 9.92 1.19
N GLY A 481 -21.06 10.25 2.48
CA GLY A 481 -20.14 9.66 3.45
C GLY A 481 -20.34 8.16 3.64
N LEU A 482 -21.60 7.74 3.80
CA LEU A 482 -21.95 6.32 3.90
C LEU A 482 -21.62 5.55 2.62
N LEU A 483 -21.91 6.14 1.45
CA LEU A 483 -21.57 5.54 0.16
C LEU A 483 -20.05 5.40 -0.01
N ALA A 484 -19.26 6.40 0.40
CA ALA A 484 -17.80 6.32 0.38
C ALA A 484 -17.27 5.26 1.34
N ALA A 485 -17.81 5.20 2.56
CA ALA A 485 -17.44 4.19 3.55
C ALA A 485 -17.70 2.75 3.04
N GLN A 486 -18.87 2.51 2.47
CA GLN A 486 -19.23 1.21 1.90
C GLN A 486 -18.39 0.85 0.68
N SER A 487 -18.10 1.84 -0.18
CA SER A 487 -17.28 1.64 -1.39
C SER A 487 -15.81 1.35 -1.10
N ILE A 488 -15.36 1.57 0.14
CA ILE A 488 -14.03 1.18 0.61
C ILE A 488 -14.13 -0.13 1.42
N GLY A 489 -15.07 -0.22 2.36
CA GLY A 489 -15.22 -1.36 3.25
C GLY A 489 -15.66 -2.66 2.56
N GLU A 490 -16.69 -2.62 1.70
CA GLU A 490 -17.16 -3.82 1.02
C GLU A 490 -16.06 -4.42 0.12
N PRO A 491 -15.35 -3.66 -0.73
CA PRO A 491 -14.25 -4.23 -1.50
C PRO A 491 -13.07 -4.70 -0.65
N SER A 492 -12.85 -4.13 0.55
CA SER A 492 -11.86 -4.67 1.50
C SER A 492 -12.20 -6.09 1.94
N THR A 493 -13.48 -6.43 2.15
CA THR A 493 -13.89 -7.82 2.43
C THR A 493 -13.58 -8.74 1.23
N GLN A 494 -13.72 -8.24 0.01
CA GLN A 494 -13.38 -8.99 -1.20
C GLN A 494 -11.87 -9.23 -1.33
N MET A 495 -11.02 -8.31 -0.86
CA MET A 495 -9.57 -8.53 -0.82
C MET A 495 -9.21 -9.73 0.05
N THR A 496 -9.91 -9.91 1.17
CA THR A 496 -9.79 -11.09 2.03
C THR A 496 -10.27 -12.35 1.31
N LEU A 497 -11.49 -12.33 0.77
CA LEU A 497 -12.14 -13.50 0.19
C LEU A 497 -11.49 -13.98 -1.11
N ASN A 498 -11.01 -13.05 -1.94
CA ASN A 498 -10.35 -13.38 -3.21
C ASN A 498 -9.02 -14.11 -3.00
N THR A 499 -8.43 -14.08 -1.80
CA THR A 499 -7.29 -14.93 -1.45
C THR A 499 -7.58 -16.40 -1.77
N PHE A 500 -8.81 -16.87 -1.57
CA PHE A 500 -9.22 -18.24 -1.88
C PHE A 500 -9.15 -18.58 -3.37
N HIS A 501 -9.52 -17.63 -4.24
CA HIS A 501 -9.49 -17.83 -5.70
C HIS A 501 -8.09 -17.65 -6.31
N PHE A 502 -7.19 -16.95 -5.60
CA PHE A 502 -5.79 -16.77 -5.97
C PHE A 502 -4.83 -17.72 -5.22
N ALA A 503 -5.33 -18.49 -4.25
CA ALA A 503 -4.56 -19.49 -3.52
C ALA A 503 -3.91 -20.49 -4.50
N GLY A 504 -2.59 -20.63 -4.44
CA GLY A 504 -1.81 -21.44 -5.36
C GLY A 504 -1.31 -20.74 -6.65
N ARG A 505 -1.48 -19.42 -6.81
CA ARG A 505 -0.81 -18.62 -7.86
C ARG A 505 -0.25 -17.33 -7.25
N GLY A 506 1.05 -17.29 -6.96
CA GLY A 506 1.69 -16.21 -6.18
C GLY A 506 2.18 -15.05 -7.02
N GLU A 507 1.40 -14.62 -8.01
CA GLU A 507 1.70 -13.38 -8.72
C GLU A 507 1.43 -12.13 -7.85
N MET A 508 0.75 -12.28 -6.71
CA MET A 508 0.25 -11.15 -5.93
C MET A 508 0.45 -11.45 -4.45
N ASN A 509 1.30 -10.67 -3.77
CA ASN A 509 1.41 -10.73 -2.30
C ASN A 509 0.13 -10.11 -1.69
N VAL A 510 -0.90 -10.93 -1.56
CA VAL A 510 -2.25 -10.63 -1.04
C VAL A 510 -2.21 -10.12 0.42
N THR A 511 -1.10 -10.28 1.13
CA THR A 511 -0.96 -9.95 2.56
C THR A 511 -0.66 -8.48 2.86
N LEU A 512 -0.33 -7.64 1.86
CA LEU A 512 0.03 -6.23 2.10
C LEU A 512 -1.16 -5.27 2.08
N GLY A 513 -2.30 -5.63 1.49
CA GLY A 513 -3.39 -4.69 1.23
C GLY A 513 -4.10 -4.17 2.48
N ILE A 514 -4.75 -5.05 3.24
CA ILE A 514 -5.55 -4.66 4.42
C ILE A 514 -4.68 -4.08 5.55
N PRO A 515 -3.52 -4.66 5.93
CA PRO A 515 -2.67 -4.06 6.94
C PRO A 515 -2.22 -2.63 6.57
N ARG A 516 -1.92 -2.39 5.27
CA ARG A 516 -1.60 -1.05 4.79
C ARG A 516 -2.80 -0.11 4.83
N LEU A 517 -3.99 -0.60 4.47
CA LEU A 517 -5.23 0.18 4.53
C LEU A 517 -5.57 0.60 5.98
N ARG A 518 -5.35 -0.30 6.95
CA ARG A 518 -5.48 0.02 8.39
C ARG A 518 -4.44 1.04 8.86
N GLU A 519 -3.19 0.87 8.45
CA GLU A 519 -2.11 1.81 8.77
C GLU A 519 -2.43 3.24 8.28
N ILE A 520 -3.04 3.36 7.09
CA ILE A 520 -3.48 4.64 6.52
C ILE A 520 -4.76 5.16 7.18
N LEU A 521 -5.82 4.36 7.30
CA LEU A 521 -7.14 4.87 7.70
C LEU A 521 -7.36 4.87 9.21
N MET A 522 -6.91 3.84 9.94
CA MET A 522 -7.25 3.64 11.34
C MET A 522 -6.19 4.15 12.30
N VAL A 523 -4.91 3.88 12.02
CA VAL A 523 -3.82 4.27 12.93
C VAL A 523 -3.27 5.65 12.55
N ALA A 524 -3.24 5.98 11.24
CA ALA A 524 -2.56 7.15 10.72
C ALA A 524 -1.11 7.25 11.24
N SER A 525 -0.40 6.11 11.23
CA SER A 525 0.91 5.96 11.89
C SER A 525 1.97 6.90 11.33
N ALA A 526 2.69 7.58 12.21
CA ALA A 526 3.89 8.35 11.85
C ALA A 526 5.09 7.45 11.53
N ASN A 527 5.11 6.23 12.07
CA ASN A 527 6.20 5.26 11.91
C ASN A 527 5.73 4.07 11.09
N ILE A 528 5.60 4.28 9.77
CA ILE A 528 5.16 3.23 8.87
C ILE A 528 6.16 2.07 8.81
N LYS A 529 5.66 0.83 8.67
CA LYS A 529 6.51 -0.38 8.68
C LYS A 529 7.51 -0.41 7.51
N THR A 530 7.09 0.05 6.34
CA THR A 530 7.89 0.04 5.10
C THR A 530 7.96 1.42 4.46
N PRO A 531 8.73 2.35 5.03
CA PRO A 531 8.86 3.69 4.49
C PRO A 531 9.62 3.69 3.17
N MET A 532 9.08 4.37 2.16
CA MET A 532 9.71 4.50 0.85
C MET A 532 9.55 5.90 0.25
N MET A 533 10.57 6.29 -0.52
CA MET A 533 10.48 7.43 -1.44
C MET A 533 10.81 6.98 -2.86
N SER A 534 10.18 7.61 -3.84
CA SER A 534 10.43 7.35 -5.25
C SER A 534 10.58 8.67 -6.00
N VAL A 535 11.71 8.82 -6.70
CA VAL A 535 12.05 10.06 -7.41
C VAL A 535 12.47 9.76 -8.84
N PRO A 536 11.78 10.31 -9.85
CA PRO A 536 12.19 10.20 -11.23
C PRO A 536 13.54 10.88 -11.50
N VAL A 537 14.34 10.27 -12.35
CA VAL A 537 15.64 10.77 -12.77
C VAL A 537 15.50 11.58 -14.05
N PHE A 538 16.17 12.72 -14.14
CA PHE A 538 16.20 13.46 -15.41
C PHE A 538 16.79 12.63 -16.55
N ASN A 539 16.15 12.66 -17.72
CA ASN A 539 16.57 11.91 -18.92
C ASN A 539 17.81 12.50 -19.62
N THR A 540 18.79 12.97 -18.85
CA THR A 540 20.03 13.57 -19.36
C THR A 540 21.17 12.56 -19.19
N LYS A 541 22.03 12.39 -20.21
CA LYS A 541 23.18 11.46 -20.15
C LYS A 541 24.08 11.65 -18.91
N LYS A 542 24.20 12.89 -18.41
CA LYS A 542 24.94 13.23 -17.18
C LYS A 542 24.22 12.71 -15.93
N ALA A 543 22.90 12.87 -15.85
CA ALA A 543 22.09 12.41 -14.73
C ALA A 543 22.11 10.88 -14.64
N LEU A 544 21.90 10.16 -15.75
CA LEU A 544 21.91 8.69 -15.77
C LEU A 544 23.24 8.07 -15.27
N LYS A 545 24.39 8.72 -15.57
CA LYS A 545 25.68 8.29 -15.02
C LYS A 545 25.83 8.63 -13.54
N ARG A 546 25.44 9.85 -13.13
CA ARG A 546 25.53 10.30 -11.73
C ARG A 546 24.60 9.52 -10.81
N VAL A 547 23.42 9.10 -11.28
CA VAL A 547 22.47 8.32 -10.48
C VAL A 547 23.05 6.98 -10.03
N LYS A 548 23.83 6.31 -10.88
CA LYS A 548 24.50 5.07 -10.46
C LYS A 548 25.50 5.32 -9.33
N SER A 549 26.14 6.48 -9.29
CA SER A 549 27.01 6.88 -8.18
C SER A 549 26.19 7.29 -6.95
N LEU A 550 25.09 8.01 -7.16
CA LEU A 550 24.17 8.46 -6.11
C LEU A 550 23.54 7.28 -5.37
N LYS A 551 23.11 6.24 -6.10
CA LYS A 551 22.61 4.99 -5.52
C LYS A 551 23.58 4.43 -4.48
N LYS A 552 24.87 4.39 -4.80
CA LYS A 552 25.92 3.90 -3.89
C LYS A 552 26.12 4.80 -2.68
N GLN A 553 26.00 6.12 -2.88
CA GLN A 553 26.16 7.12 -1.83
C GLN A 553 24.99 7.15 -0.85
N LEU A 554 23.79 6.75 -1.27
CA LEU A 554 22.61 6.75 -0.40
C LEU A 554 22.41 5.43 0.35
N THR A 555 23.02 4.34 -0.12
CA THR A 555 22.86 3.01 0.49
C THR A 555 23.68 2.93 1.78
N ARG A 556 23.03 2.53 2.90
CA ARG A 556 23.69 2.23 4.17
C ARG A 556 24.60 1.02 4.01
N VAL A 557 25.74 1.03 4.68
CA VAL A 557 26.64 -0.11 4.74
C VAL A 557 26.95 -0.47 6.19
N CYS A 558 26.65 -1.72 6.55
CA CYS A 558 27.06 -2.30 7.82
C CYS A 558 28.42 -3.00 7.71
N LEU A 559 29.16 -3.08 8.82
CA LEU A 559 30.47 -3.69 8.88
C LEU A 559 30.42 -5.18 8.50
N GLY A 560 29.38 -5.89 8.95
CA GLY A 560 29.18 -7.31 8.62
C GLY A 560 29.13 -7.60 7.12
N GLU A 561 28.75 -6.63 6.28
CA GLU A 561 28.68 -6.85 4.84
C GLU A 561 30.01 -6.59 4.09
N VAL A 562 31.04 -6.06 4.77
CA VAL A 562 32.39 -5.81 4.23
C VAL A 562 33.46 -6.65 4.94
N LEU A 563 33.08 -7.36 6.00
CA LEU A 563 33.93 -8.21 6.81
C LEU A 563 33.94 -9.62 6.24
N GLN A 564 35.14 -10.13 5.92
CA GLN A 564 35.32 -11.49 5.39
C GLN A 564 35.43 -12.51 6.53
N LYS A 565 36.26 -12.20 7.53
CA LYS A 565 36.59 -13.12 8.63
C LYS A 565 37.04 -12.35 9.87
N VAL A 566 36.78 -12.90 11.04
CA VAL A 566 37.39 -12.47 12.30
C VAL A 566 38.08 -13.67 12.95
N ASP A 567 39.38 -13.54 13.19
CA ASP A 567 40.15 -14.49 13.98
C ASP A 567 40.24 -13.98 15.42
N VAL A 568 39.76 -14.80 16.37
CA VAL A 568 39.77 -14.49 17.80
C VAL A 568 40.68 -15.49 18.49
N GLN A 569 41.82 -15.02 19.01
CA GLN A 569 42.71 -15.83 19.83
C GLN A 569 42.63 -15.38 21.28
N GLU A 570 42.22 -16.28 22.17
CA GLU A 570 42.20 -16.06 23.61
C GLU A 570 43.43 -16.70 24.25
N SER A 571 44.19 -15.91 25.01
CA SER A 571 45.31 -16.38 25.80
C SER A 571 45.21 -15.92 27.25
N PHE A 572 45.72 -16.74 28.16
CA PHE A 572 45.77 -16.42 29.58
C PHE A 572 47.17 -15.96 29.97
N HIS A 573 47.27 -14.71 30.38
CA HIS A 573 48.51 -14.17 30.91
C HIS A 573 48.47 -14.17 32.44
N MET A 574 49.36 -14.94 33.06
CA MET A 574 49.63 -14.91 34.50
C MET A 574 50.89 -14.11 34.75
N GLY A 575 50.76 -12.89 35.28
CA GLY A 575 51.92 -12.11 35.74
C GLY A 575 52.47 -12.60 37.08
N GLU A 576 53.74 -12.32 37.36
CA GLU A 576 54.50 -12.77 38.55
C GLU A 576 53.96 -12.26 39.91
N LYS A 577 52.94 -11.39 39.93
CA LYS A 577 52.22 -10.95 41.15
C LYS A 577 50.73 -10.75 40.87
N GLN A 578 49.90 -11.72 41.25
CA GLN A 578 48.42 -11.72 41.38
C GLN A 578 47.52 -11.09 40.29
N ASN A 579 48.03 -10.38 39.28
CA ASN A 579 47.27 -9.85 38.16
C ASN A 579 47.14 -10.93 37.09
N ARG A 580 46.03 -11.67 37.17
CA ARG A 580 45.62 -12.58 36.11
C ARG A 580 44.76 -11.80 35.11
N SER A 581 45.15 -11.78 33.84
CA SER A 581 44.41 -11.12 32.77
C SER A 581 44.16 -12.06 31.59
N ARG A 582 43.00 -11.94 30.97
CA ARG A 582 42.72 -12.58 29.68
C ARG A 582 43.10 -11.61 28.57
N VAL A 583 43.89 -12.09 27.62
CA VAL A 583 44.30 -11.32 26.45
C VAL A 583 43.58 -11.89 25.24
N TYR A 584 42.81 -11.05 24.57
CA TYR A 584 42.11 -11.37 23.33
C TYR A 584 42.82 -10.68 22.17
N GLU A 585 43.37 -11.45 21.26
CA GLU A 585 43.94 -10.96 20.01
C GLU A 585 42.88 -11.14 18.91
N LEU A 586 42.35 -10.02 18.43
CA LEU A 586 41.25 -9.97 17.47
C LEU A 586 41.79 -9.48 16.12
N ARG A 587 41.81 -10.34 15.11
CA ARG A 587 42.23 -9.98 13.75
C ARG A 587 41.03 -9.97 12.81
N PHE A 588 40.71 -8.79 12.28
CA PHE A 588 39.65 -8.56 11.32
C PHE A 588 40.22 -8.57 9.90
N GLN A 589 39.63 -9.37 9.02
CA GLN A 589 39.95 -9.41 7.59
C GLN A 589 38.76 -8.87 6.79
N PHE A 590 39.02 -7.89 5.93
CA PHE A 590 38.02 -7.23 5.10
C PHE A 590 38.03 -7.77 3.67
N LEU A 591 36.89 -7.66 2.98
CA LEU A 591 36.79 -8.06 1.58
C LEU A 591 37.66 -7.16 0.68
N PRO A 592 38.23 -7.69 -0.41
CA PRO A 592 38.91 -6.87 -1.40
C PRO A 592 37.96 -5.86 -2.06
N HIS A 593 38.47 -4.66 -2.37
CA HIS A 593 37.65 -3.56 -2.89
C HIS A 593 36.84 -3.92 -4.15
N ALA A 594 37.37 -4.80 -5.01
CA ALA A 594 36.73 -5.24 -6.24
C ALA A 594 35.33 -5.87 -6.03
N TYR A 595 35.08 -6.52 -4.89
CA TYR A 595 33.83 -7.24 -4.64
C TYR A 595 32.65 -6.32 -4.31
N TYR A 596 32.89 -5.17 -3.66
CA TYR A 596 31.81 -4.26 -3.25
C TYR A 596 31.83 -2.90 -3.94
N GLN A 597 32.87 -2.57 -4.72
CA GLN A 597 32.98 -1.29 -5.44
C GLN A 597 31.80 -1.00 -6.37
N GLN A 598 31.15 -2.04 -6.91
CA GLN A 598 30.00 -1.88 -7.80
C GLN A 598 28.73 -1.42 -7.08
N GLU A 599 28.55 -1.80 -5.82
CA GLU A 599 27.31 -1.54 -5.07
C GLU A 599 27.47 -0.49 -3.96
N LYS A 600 28.66 -0.39 -3.35
CA LYS A 600 28.89 0.40 -2.14
C LYS A 600 29.89 1.54 -2.38
N CYS A 601 29.69 2.65 -1.69
CA CYS A 601 30.54 3.84 -1.78
C CYS A 601 31.57 3.89 -0.63
N LEU A 602 32.38 2.84 -0.46
CA LEU A 602 33.41 2.77 0.58
C LEU A 602 34.78 2.51 -0.03
N ARG A 603 35.83 3.11 0.57
CA ARG A 603 37.22 2.72 0.36
C ARG A 603 37.72 1.88 1.55
N PRO A 604 38.73 1.02 1.36
CA PRO A 604 39.34 0.28 2.47
C PRO A 604 39.81 1.18 3.63
N GLU A 605 40.34 2.36 3.32
CA GLU A 605 40.77 3.36 4.31
C GLU A 605 39.63 3.84 5.22
N ASP A 606 38.43 4.02 4.66
CA ASP A 606 37.24 4.47 5.40
C ASP A 606 36.79 3.41 6.43
N ILE A 607 36.97 2.12 6.09
CA ILE A 607 36.65 1.00 6.98
C ILE A 607 37.61 0.99 8.16
N LEU A 608 38.92 1.14 7.91
CA LEU A 608 39.92 1.23 8.98
C LEU A 608 39.65 2.43 9.90
N HIS A 609 39.35 3.60 9.33
CA HIS A 609 39.02 4.78 10.11
C HIS A 609 37.79 4.55 11.01
N PHE A 610 36.75 3.89 10.51
CA PHE A 610 35.58 3.51 11.30
C PHE A 610 35.92 2.53 12.43
N MET A 611 36.79 1.56 12.16
CA MET A 611 37.23 0.58 13.15
C MET A 611 37.94 1.26 14.33
N GLU A 612 38.90 2.14 14.00
CA GLU A 612 39.72 2.89 14.94
C GLU A 612 38.90 3.87 15.81
N THR A 613 37.94 4.59 15.20
CA THR A 613 37.23 5.68 15.88
C THR A 613 35.95 5.26 16.59
N ARG A 614 35.17 4.34 16.01
CA ARG A 614 33.82 4.01 16.51
C ARG A 614 33.68 2.55 16.90
N PHE A 615 34.16 1.61 16.08
CA PHE A 615 33.87 0.19 16.33
C PHE A 615 34.47 -0.32 17.64
N PHE A 616 35.75 -0.03 17.91
CA PHE A 616 36.37 -0.47 19.16
C PHE A 616 35.71 0.17 20.38
N LYS A 617 35.22 1.42 20.27
CA LYS A 617 34.42 2.03 21.33
C LYS A 617 33.12 1.27 21.61
N LEU A 618 32.37 0.96 20.56
CA LEU A 618 31.13 0.17 20.66
C LEU A 618 31.38 -1.23 21.23
N LEU A 619 32.48 -1.87 20.81
CA LEU A 619 32.89 -3.18 21.34
C LEU A 619 33.17 -3.10 22.84
N MET A 620 33.88 -2.08 23.31
CA MET A 620 34.20 -1.91 24.72
C MET A 620 32.96 -1.59 25.57
N GLU A 621 32.05 -0.76 25.08
CA GLU A 621 30.76 -0.49 25.74
C GLU A 621 29.92 -1.77 25.85
N ALA A 622 29.89 -2.59 24.79
CA ALA A 622 29.17 -3.85 24.78
C ALA A 622 29.78 -4.88 25.74
N ILE A 623 31.11 -4.96 25.85
CA ILE A 623 31.82 -5.79 26.83
C ILE A 623 31.48 -5.32 28.26
N LYS A 624 31.51 -4.01 28.53
CA LYS A 624 31.13 -3.46 29.84
C LYS A 624 29.68 -3.77 30.20
N LYS A 625 28.74 -3.62 29.25
CA LYS A 625 27.31 -3.93 29.44
C LYS A 625 27.06 -5.42 29.66
N LYS A 626 27.77 -6.30 28.96
CA LYS A 626 27.72 -7.75 29.19
C LYS A 626 28.27 -8.10 30.58
N ASN A 627 29.35 -7.45 31.00
CA ASN A 627 29.94 -7.68 32.32
C ASN A 627 29.01 -7.24 33.46
N SER A 628 28.37 -6.05 33.36
CA SER A 628 27.41 -5.60 34.37
C SER A 628 26.20 -6.54 34.48
N LYS A 629 25.64 -6.97 33.35
CA LYS A 629 24.56 -7.98 33.33
C LYS A 629 25.00 -9.33 33.92
N ALA A 630 26.21 -9.79 33.60
CA ALA A 630 26.75 -11.04 34.14
C ALA A 630 26.98 -10.96 35.67
N SER A 631 27.36 -9.79 36.19
CA SER A 631 27.45 -9.55 37.63
C SER A 631 26.09 -9.48 38.32
N ALA A 632 25.06 -8.92 37.66
CA ALA A 632 23.69 -8.81 38.18
C ALA A 632 22.95 -10.16 38.19
N PHE A 633 23.21 -11.06 37.25
CA PHE A 633 22.57 -12.38 37.20
C PHE A 633 22.84 -13.23 38.46
N ARG A 634 23.93 -12.97 39.19
CA ARG A 634 24.25 -13.67 40.45
C ARG A 634 23.48 -13.18 41.67
N SER A 635 22.85 -12.00 41.63
CA SER A 635 22.07 -11.48 42.78
C SER A 635 20.62 -11.93 42.78
N VAL A 636 20.15 -12.67 41.76
CA VAL A 636 18.85 -13.34 41.80
C VAL A 636 19.03 -14.67 42.53
N ASN A 637 18.80 -14.62 43.83
CA ASN A 637 18.60 -15.79 44.69
C ASN A 637 17.56 -16.74 44.08
N SER A 638 17.71 -18.03 44.39
CA SER A 638 16.77 -19.12 44.14
C SER A 638 15.35 -18.81 44.66
N ARG A 639 14.59 -18.00 43.92
CA ARG A 639 13.14 -17.91 44.07
C ARG A 639 12.56 -19.13 43.36
N ARG A 640 11.70 -19.88 44.06
CA ARG A 640 10.88 -20.92 43.40
C ARG A 640 10.11 -20.23 42.27
N ALA A 641 10.17 -20.83 41.08
CA ALA A 641 9.42 -20.38 39.91
C ALA A 641 7.96 -20.14 40.33
N THR A 642 7.50 -18.91 40.15
CA THR A 642 6.09 -18.58 40.28
C THR A 642 5.42 -18.83 38.94
N GLN A 643 4.10 -19.06 38.94
CA GLN A 643 3.33 -19.36 37.73
C GLN A 643 3.50 -18.26 36.66
N LYS A 644 3.72 -17.02 37.10
CA LYS A 644 4.07 -15.86 36.28
C LYS A 644 5.39 -15.96 35.50
N ASP A 645 6.31 -16.83 35.89
CA ASP A 645 7.60 -17.06 35.21
C ASP A 645 7.50 -18.16 34.12
N LEU A 646 6.40 -18.92 34.09
CA LEU A 646 6.10 -19.92 33.04
C LEU A 646 5.25 -19.32 31.90
N ASP A 647 4.61 -18.17 32.14
CA ASP A 647 3.70 -17.50 31.20
C ASP A 647 4.42 -16.57 30.19
N ASP A 648 5.75 -16.42 30.24
CA ASP A 648 6.53 -15.73 29.18
C ASP A 648 6.59 -16.53 27.85
N THR A 649 5.87 -17.66 27.78
CA THR A 649 5.61 -18.41 26.54
C THR A 649 4.14 -18.66 26.23
N GLU A 650 3.19 -18.23 27.07
CA GLU A 650 1.76 -18.32 26.78
C GLU A 650 1.02 -17.11 27.38
N ASP A 651 0.60 -16.22 26.48
CA ASP A 651 -0.59 -15.37 26.53
C ASP A 651 -1.11 -14.94 27.91
N SER A 652 -0.72 -13.74 28.36
CA SER A 652 -1.19 -13.17 29.61
C SER A 652 -2.54 -12.46 29.45
N GLY A 653 -3.63 -13.07 29.94
CA GLY A 653 -4.90 -12.38 30.07
C GLY A 653 -6.08 -13.18 30.65
N LYS A 654 -6.02 -13.58 31.94
CA LYS A 654 -7.24 -13.72 32.80
C LYS A 654 -6.87 -13.84 34.28
N SER A 655 -6.90 -12.72 35.00
CA SER A 655 -6.90 -12.74 36.47
C SER A 655 -8.33 -12.91 36.99
N ARG A 656 -8.61 -14.13 37.46
CA ARG A 656 -9.82 -14.52 38.20
C ARG A 656 -9.88 -13.73 39.51
N ARG A 657 -10.93 -12.92 39.71
CA ARG A 657 -11.35 -12.47 41.05
C ARG A 657 -12.31 -13.52 41.62
N GLU A 658 -12.03 -13.90 42.85
CA GLU A 658 -12.80 -14.80 43.70
C GLU A 658 -14.12 -14.12 44.11
N GLU A 659 -15.25 -14.76 43.81
CA GLU A 659 -16.48 -14.65 44.62
C GLU A 659 -17.03 -16.07 44.83
N GLU A 660 -17.28 -16.35 46.11
CA GLU A 660 -17.76 -17.61 46.66
C GLU A 660 -19.27 -17.81 46.41
N GLY A 661 -19.67 -19.05 46.11
CA GLY A 661 -20.98 -19.62 46.48
C GLY A 661 -22.14 -19.43 45.51
N ASP A 662 -22.40 -20.41 44.64
CA ASP A 662 -23.39 -21.45 44.93
C ASP A 662 -23.28 -22.60 43.93
N GLU A 663 -23.37 -23.81 44.48
CA GLU A 663 -23.26 -25.11 43.83
C GLU A 663 -24.52 -25.41 43.00
N GLU A 664 -24.38 -25.74 41.71
CA GLU A 664 -25.10 -26.87 41.11
C GLU A 664 -24.18 -27.58 40.10
N GLU A 665 -23.87 -28.84 40.41
CA GLU A 665 -23.16 -29.78 39.55
C GLU A 665 -24.02 -30.13 38.33
N GLU A 666 -23.50 -29.94 37.11
CA GLU A 666 -23.64 -30.95 36.05
C GLU A 666 -22.33 -31.00 35.26
N GLY A 667 -21.59 -32.09 35.46
CA GLY A 667 -20.44 -32.42 34.66
C GLY A 667 -20.87 -32.78 33.24
N ASN A 668 -20.33 -32.09 32.26
CA ASN A 668 -20.15 -32.64 30.92
C ASN A 668 -18.81 -32.17 30.36
N ILE A 669 -17.89 -33.11 30.31
CA ILE A 669 -16.80 -33.14 29.34
C ILE A 669 -17.47 -33.08 27.96
N VAL A 670 -17.16 -32.08 27.15
CA VAL A 670 -17.57 -32.08 25.73
C VAL A 670 -16.33 -31.90 24.88
N ASP A 671 -15.95 -33.04 24.30
CA ASP A 671 -14.92 -33.21 23.30
C ASP A 671 -15.11 -32.26 22.11
N ALA A 672 -13.99 -31.73 21.63
CA ALA A 672 -13.89 -31.12 20.32
C ALA A 672 -13.87 -32.23 19.24
N GLU A 673 -15.04 -32.75 18.91
CA GLU A 673 -15.24 -33.53 17.69
C GLU A 673 -16.18 -32.78 16.76
N ALA A 674 -15.60 -32.13 15.75
CA ALA A 674 -16.31 -31.68 14.57
C ALA A 674 -16.54 -32.88 13.64
N GLU A 675 -17.69 -33.54 13.77
CA GLU A 675 -18.17 -34.48 12.76
C GLU A 675 -18.78 -33.74 11.57
N GLU A 676 -18.32 -34.13 10.38
CA GLU A 676 -18.82 -33.72 9.07
C GLU A 676 -20.28 -34.19 8.87
N GLY A 677 -21.20 -33.25 8.62
CA GLY A 677 -22.58 -33.60 8.30
C GLY A 677 -23.48 -32.40 7.98
N ASP A 678 -23.57 -32.10 6.68
CA ASP A 678 -24.42 -31.08 6.05
C ASP A 678 -25.94 -31.32 6.28
N ALA A 679 -26.49 -30.85 7.41
CA ALA A 679 -27.94 -30.70 7.61
C ALA A 679 -28.31 -29.89 8.88
N ASP A 680 -28.07 -28.58 8.94
CA ASP A 680 -29.01 -27.55 9.46
C ASP A 680 -28.36 -26.15 9.38
N ALA A 681 -28.52 -25.48 8.23
CA ALA A 681 -27.90 -24.18 7.93
C ALA A 681 -28.65 -22.96 8.54
N SER A 682 -29.63 -23.21 9.42
CA SER A 682 -30.50 -22.17 10.00
C SER A 682 -30.01 -21.72 11.37
N ASP A 683 -29.71 -22.68 12.25
CA ASP A 683 -29.31 -22.43 13.63
C ASP A 683 -27.81 -22.13 13.76
N THR A 684 -26.98 -22.71 12.87
CA THR A 684 -25.56 -22.32 12.70
C THR A 684 -25.43 -20.85 12.33
N LYS A 685 -26.23 -20.32 11.40
CA LYS A 685 -26.22 -18.88 11.06
C LYS A 685 -26.69 -17.94 12.17
N ARG A 686 -27.46 -18.45 13.12
CA ARG A 686 -27.92 -17.67 14.29
C ARG A 686 -26.88 -17.66 15.39
N LYS A 687 -26.20 -18.78 15.60
CA LYS A 687 -25.02 -18.88 16.46
C LYS A 687 -23.83 -18.10 15.89
N GLU A 688 -23.53 -18.23 14.59
CA GLU A 688 -22.51 -17.43 13.89
C GLU A 688 -22.77 -15.92 14.05
N LYS A 689 -24.04 -15.46 14.05
CA LYS A 689 -24.34 -14.04 14.29
C LYS A 689 -24.10 -13.59 15.73
N GLN A 690 -24.27 -14.48 16.71
CA GLN A 690 -23.96 -14.19 18.11
C GLN A 690 -22.47 -14.35 18.42
N GLU A 691 -21.79 -15.28 17.75
CA GLU A 691 -20.34 -15.49 17.82
C GLU A 691 -19.59 -14.38 17.06
N GLU A 692 -20.11 -13.89 15.94
CA GLU A 692 -19.61 -12.69 15.25
C GLU A 692 -19.67 -11.47 16.18
N GLU A 693 -20.74 -11.28 16.96
CA GLU A 693 -20.84 -10.19 17.95
C GLU A 693 -19.77 -10.31 19.07
N VAL A 694 -19.42 -11.53 19.49
CA VAL A 694 -18.42 -11.80 20.54
C VAL A 694 -16.99 -11.71 20.01
N ASP A 695 -16.74 -12.05 18.75
CA ASP A 695 -15.42 -11.90 18.10
C ASP A 695 -15.05 -10.43 17.85
N TYR A 696 -16.03 -9.54 17.69
CA TYR A 696 -15.75 -8.09 17.71
C TYR A 696 -15.20 -7.65 19.08
N GLU A 697 -15.72 -8.19 20.19
CA GLU A 697 -15.25 -7.86 21.55
C GLU A 697 -13.85 -8.44 21.86
N SER A 698 -13.44 -9.54 21.22
CA SER A 698 -12.12 -10.15 21.46
C SER A 698 -10.99 -9.52 20.62
N GLU A 699 -11.29 -9.07 19.40
CA GLU A 699 -10.36 -8.23 18.61
C GLU A 699 -10.20 -6.83 19.24
N GLU A 700 -11.23 -6.32 19.94
CA GLU A 700 -11.17 -5.10 20.75
C GLU A 700 -10.06 -5.19 21.82
N GLU A 701 -9.92 -6.31 22.55
CA GLU A 701 -8.89 -6.46 23.62
C GLU A 701 -7.44 -6.52 23.08
N GLY A 702 -7.22 -7.15 21.92
CA GLY A 702 -5.88 -7.24 21.31
C GLY A 702 -5.40 -5.94 20.67
N GLU A 703 -6.35 -5.12 20.20
CA GLU A 703 -6.07 -3.78 19.67
C GLU A 703 -5.95 -2.75 20.79
N GLU A 704 -6.70 -2.90 21.89
CA GLU A 704 -6.48 -2.15 23.14
C GLU A 704 -5.04 -2.28 23.63
N GLN A 705 -4.45 -3.48 23.64
CA GLN A 705 -3.04 -3.65 24.05
C GLN A 705 -2.06 -2.95 23.11
N ALA A 706 -2.29 -2.96 21.80
CA ALA A 706 -1.39 -2.30 20.84
C ALA A 706 -1.50 -0.77 20.91
N GLU A 707 -2.72 -0.23 21.08
CA GLU A 707 -2.95 1.20 21.26
C GLU A 707 -2.49 1.68 22.65
N GLU A 708 -2.67 0.88 23.72
CA GLU A 708 -2.16 1.18 25.07
C GLU A 708 -0.62 1.09 25.15
N GLU A 709 0.02 0.20 24.40
CA GLU A 709 1.49 0.15 24.27
C GLU A 709 2.05 1.38 23.55
N GLU A 710 1.33 1.95 22.57
CA GLU A 710 1.67 3.22 21.94
C GLU A 710 1.38 4.42 22.87
N ASP A 711 0.27 4.41 23.62
CA ASP A 711 -0.06 5.42 24.65
C ASP A 711 1.01 5.46 25.76
N ALA A 712 1.52 4.31 26.20
CA ALA A 712 2.61 4.23 27.17
C ALA A 712 3.93 4.83 26.64
N GLN A 713 4.14 4.80 25.31
CA GLN A 713 5.30 5.40 24.65
C GLN A 713 5.13 6.91 24.41
N GLU A 714 3.91 7.40 24.19
CA GLU A 714 3.63 8.83 24.01
C GLU A 714 3.49 9.60 25.34
N GLU A 715 2.81 9.05 26.36
CA GLU A 715 2.72 9.68 27.69
C GLU A 715 4.08 9.71 28.40
N GLY A 716 4.97 8.74 28.13
CA GLY A 716 6.35 8.73 28.63
C GLY A 716 7.22 9.91 28.18
N ASN A 717 6.77 10.67 27.16
CA ASN A 717 7.49 11.84 26.63
C ASN A 717 6.92 13.20 27.09
N ILE A 718 5.84 13.23 27.89
CA ILE A 718 5.19 14.47 28.35
C ILE A 718 5.00 14.47 29.87
N SER A 719 6.05 14.20 30.64
CA SER A 719 6.16 14.77 32.00
C SER A 719 7.56 14.64 32.58
N GLY A 720 8.20 15.79 32.87
CA GLY A 720 9.11 15.93 34.00
C GLY A 720 10.56 15.57 33.79
N GLU A 721 11.37 16.58 33.42
CA GLU A 721 12.72 16.70 33.98
C GLU A 721 12.65 16.75 35.52
N GLY A 722 13.42 15.90 36.21
CA GLY A 722 13.98 16.23 37.53
C GLY A 722 13.95 15.17 38.64
N ALA A 723 15.15 14.97 39.23
CA ALA A 723 15.49 14.44 40.57
C ALA A 723 15.53 12.90 40.75
N HIS A 724 16.57 12.24 41.27
CA HIS A 724 17.87 12.55 41.92
C HIS A 724 18.74 11.25 41.83
N GLN A 725 20.08 11.19 41.96
CA GLN A 725 20.93 11.80 42.97
C GLN A 725 22.44 11.71 42.63
N ALA A 726 23.13 12.86 42.80
CA ALA A 726 24.50 13.12 43.26
C ALA A 726 25.74 12.52 42.55
N HIS A 727 26.51 13.39 41.87
CA HIS A 727 27.88 13.72 42.30
C HIS A 727 28.33 15.11 41.78
N GLU A 728 29.06 15.81 42.64
CA GLU A 728 29.50 17.21 42.64
C GLU A 728 30.80 17.46 41.79
N PRO A 729 31.32 18.71 41.65
CA PRO A 729 31.53 19.36 40.36
C PRO A 729 33.01 19.48 39.93
N GLY A 730 33.23 19.64 38.63
CA GLY A 730 34.49 20.07 38.03
C GLY A 730 34.21 21.00 36.86
N GLU A 731 34.81 22.18 36.92
CA GLU A 731 34.60 23.34 36.05
C GLU A 731 34.90 23.05 34.56
N GLU A 732 33.98 23.42 33.67
CA GLU A 732 34.30 23.64 32.25
C GLU A 732 33.81 25.03 31.83
N GLU A 733 34.78 25.93 31.62
CA GLU A 733 34.60 27.18 30.91
C GLU A 733 34.34 26.90 29.43
N GLY A 734 33.34 27.58 28.89
CA GLY A 734 32.94 27.47 27.49
C GLY A 734 34.00 28.01 26.52
N SER A 735 34.12 27.32 25.39
CA SER A 735 34.51 27.97 24.13
C SER A 735 33.64 27.45 23.00
N VAL A 736 32.84 28.39 22.48
CA VAL A 736 32.13 28.30 21.20
C VAL A 736 33.20 28.25 20.11
N LEU A 737 33.15 27.25 19.23
CA LEU A 737 33.85 27.30 17.95
C LEU A 737 32.86 27.05 16.82
N GLU A 738 32.86 28.02 15.93
CA GLU A 738 32.01 28.23 14.78
C GLU A 738 32.20 27.16 13.70
N GLU A 739 31.12 26.89 12.97
CA GLU A 739 31.14 26.17 11.71
C GLU A 739 31.99 26.93 10.68
N GLU A 740 33.10 26.35 10.23
CA GLU A 740 33.73 26.77 8.97
C GLU A 740 33.46 25.76 7.84
N SER A 741 33.04 26.36 6.74
CA SER A 741 32.70 25.84 5.42
C SER A 741 33.54 24.66 4.92
N SER A 742 32.83 23.66 4.40
CA SER A 742 33.36 22.57 3.58
C SER A 742 33.85 23.07 2.21
N GLN A 743 35.11 23.50 2.15
CA GLN A 743 35.83 23.63 0.89
C GLN A 743 36.43 22.25 0.50
N ASN A 744 36.08 21.80 -0.71
CA ASN A 744 36.67 20.64 -1.37
C ASN A 744 38.21 20.64 -1.30
N PRO A 745 38.88 19.57 -0.84
CA PRO A 745 40.28 19.38 -1.15
C PRO A 745 40.40 18.71 -2.52
N ALA A 746 40.95 19.48 -3.46
CA ALA A 746 41.44 18.95 -4.72
C ALA A 746 42.46 17.83 -4.48
N ARG A 747 42.31 16.76 -5.27
CA ARG A 747 43.23 15.63 -5.40
C ARG A 747 44.71 16.06 -5.39
N ARG A 748 45.48 15.50 -4.45
CA ARG A 748 46.93 15.32 -4.59
C ARG A 748 47.26 13.86 -4.29
N HIS A 749 47.96 13.22 -5.24
CA HIS A 749 48.51 11.89 -5.09
C HIS A 749 49.41 11.83 -3.83
N ALA A 750 49.04 11.02 -2.84
CA ALA A 750 49.87 10.78 -1.67
C ALA A 750 50.86 9.65 -1.99
N LYS A 751 52.15 10.01 -2.02
CA LYS A 751 53.28 9.08 -1.87
C LYS A 751 53.39 8.68 -0.40
N SER A 752 53.70 7.41 -0.14
CA SER A 752 54.23 6.79 1.09
C SER A 752 54.13 7.65 2.37
N GLN A 753 53.15 7.36 3.23
CA GLN A 753 53.10 7.91 4.59
C GLN A 753 54.31 7.39 5.38
N GLY A 754 55.06 8.29 6.03
CA GLY A 754 56.24 7.94 6.83
C GLY A 754 55.88 7.24 8.14
N ALA A 755 56.84 6.49 8.71
CA ALA A 755 56.69 5.70 9.93
C ALA A 755 56.08 6.46 11.13
N GLU A 756 56.34 7.77 11.24
CA GLU A 756 55.77 8.63 12.31
C GLU A 756 54.24 8.78 12.25
N ALA A 757 53.62 8.68 11.07
CA ALA A 757 52.16 8.78 10.93
C ALA A 757 51.46 7.47 11.35
N VAL A 758 52.13 6.34 11.10
CA VAL A 758 51.68 5.00 11.53
C VAL A 758 51.70 4.92 13.05
N GLU A 759 52.81 5.36 13.67
CA GLU A 759 52.99 5.33 15.11
C GLU A 759 51.97 6.25 15.82
N ARG A 760 51.67 7.43 15.26
CA ARG A 760 50.60 8.31 15.76
C ARG A 760 49.21 7.68 15.71
N ARG A 761 48.86 6.94 14.65
CA ARG A 761 47.55 6.24 14.56
C ARG A 761 47.44 5.13 15.61
N ILE A 762 48.48 4.33 15.78
CA ILE A 762 48.52 3.25 16.79
C ILE A 762 48.40 3.83 18.19
N GLN A 763 49.12 4.91 18.48
CA GLN A 763 49.07 5.59 19.77
C GLN A 763 47.67 6.15 20.06
N ALA A 764 47.00 6.76 19.08
CA ALA A 764 45.64 7.26 19.23
C ALA A 764 44.62 6.16 19.58
N VAL A 765 44.75 4.96 18.98
CA VAL A 765 43.87 3.82 19.31
C VAL A 765 44.16 3.25 20.70
N ARG A 766 45.44 3.20 21.12
CA ARG A 766 45.82 2.81 22.48
C ARG A 766 45.28 3.78 23.53
N GLU A 767 45.34 5.08 23.25
CA GLU A 767 44.83 6.12 24.15
C GLU A 767 43.31 6.16 24.20
N ALA A 768 42.61 5.67 23.18
CA ALA A 768 41.15 5.66 23.15
C ALA A 768 40.54 4.84 24.30
N HIS A 769 41.14 3.69 24.65
CA HIS A 769 40.64 2.82 25.72
C HIS A 769 41.73 2.08 26.50
N SER A 770 41.59 2.11 27.84
CA SER A 770 42.52 1.50 28.81
C SER A 770 42.70 -0.02 28.70
N PHE A 771 41.83 -0.71 27.97
CA PHE A 771 41.87 -2.16 27.79
C PHE A 771 42.54 -2.57 26.47
N ILE A 772 42.92 -1.63 25.61
CA ILE A 772 43.64 -1.89 24.35
C ILE A 772 45.14 -1.86 24.65
N GLU A 773 45.82 -3.00 24.49
CA GLU A 773 47.26 -3.14 24.74
C GLU A 773 48.06 -2.88 23.46
N ASP A 774 47.61 -3.39 22.31
CA ASP A 774 48.27 -3.22 21.03
C ASP A 774 47.29 -3.08 19.86
N TYR A 775 47.72 -2.38 18.79
CA TYR A 775 46.97 -2.25 17.54
C TYR A 775 47.92 -2.30 16.34
N GLN A 776 47.60 -3.16 15.38
CA GLN A 776 48.34 -3.34 14.12
C GLN A 776 47.36 -3.28 12.95
N TYR A 777 47.79 -2.75 11.82
CA TYR A 777 46.95 -2.65 10.64
C TYR A 777 47.78 -2.78 9.36
N ASP A 778 47.09 -3.12 8.28
CA ASP A 778 47.68 -3.23 6.95
C ASP A 778 48.00 -1.84 6.36
N THR A 779 49.29 -1.56 6.17
CA THR A 779 49.77 -0.26 5.66
C THR A 779 49.81 -0.19 4.13
N GLU A 780 49.72 -1.32 3.42
CA GLU A 780 49.83 -1.38 1.96
C GLU A 780 48.45 -1.43 1.29
N GLU A 781 47.60 -2.38 1.68
CA GLU A 781 46.31 -2.65 1.02
C GLU A 781 45.10 -2.37 1.93
N SER A 782 45.31 -2.05 3.21
CA SER A 782 44.26 -1.77 4.19
C SER A 782 43.22 -2.89 4.33
N LEU A 783 43.62 -4.16 4.12
CA LEU A 783 42.71 -5.32 4.08
C LEU A 783 42.51 -5.99 5.43
N TRP A 784 43.32 -5.67 6.44
CA TRP A 784 43.16 -6.25 7.78
C TRP A 784 43.58 -5.27 8.88
N CYS A 785 42.99 -5.46 10.07
CA CYS A 785 43.44 -4.83 11.30
C CYS A 785 43.39 -5.81 12.46
N GLN A 786 44.29 -5.64 13.41
CA GLN A 786 44.46 -6.49 14.57
C GLN A 786 44.51 -5.66 15.84
N VAL A 787 43.71 -6.02 16.84
CA VAL A 787 43.68 -5.36 18.15
C VAL A 787 43.89 -6.38 19.25
N THR A 788 44.73 -6.04 20.22
CA THR A 788 45.01 -6.87 21.40
C THR A 788 44.33 -6.23 22.61
N LEU A 789 43.35 -6.92 23.17
CA LEU A 789 42.55 -6.47 24.31
C LEU A 789 42.97 -7.22 25.58
N LYS A 790 43.32 -6.50 26.63
CA LYS A 790 43.66 -7.05 27.94
C LYS A 790 42.53 -6.80 28.92
N LEU A 791 41.75 -7.84 29.20
CA LEU A 791 40.63 -7.78 30.12
C LEU A 791 40.98 -8.43 31.48
N PRO A 792 40.53 -7.85 32.60
CA PRO A 792 40.69 -8.48 33.91
C PRO A 792 39.91 -9.80 33.96
N LEU A 793 40.41 -10.78 34.73
CA LEU A 793 39.82 -12.11 34.77
C LEU A 793 38.41 -12.09 35.38
N MET A 794 37.41 -12.23 34.52
CA MET A 794 36.00 -12.31 34.91
C MET A 794 35.65 -13.71 35.43
N LYS A 795 34.71 -13.80 36.37
CA LYS A 795 34.22 -15.08 36.94
C LYS A 795 33.36 -15.90 35.96
N ILE A 796 32.90 -15.28 34.86
CA ILE A 796 32.05 -15.89 33.83
C ILE A 796 32.77 -15.72 32.50
N HIS A 797 32.87 -16.79 31.72
CA HIS A 797 33.38 -16.74 30.35
C HIS A 797 32.23 -16.31 29.43
N PHE A 798 32.42 -15.22 28.68
CA PHE A 798 31.48 -14.79 27.65
C PHE A 798 32.12 -15.02 26.28
N ASP A 799 31.34 -15.49 25.32
CA ASP A 799 31.80 -15.72 23.96
C ASP A 799 32.00 -14.37 23.24
N MET A 800 33.28 -14.03 23.00
CA MET A 800 33.69 -12.83 22.29
C MET A 800 33.28 -12.88 20.81
N SER A 801 33.25 -14.07 20.19
CA SER A 801 32.95 -14.25 18.78
C SER A 801 31.49 -13.87 18.48
N SER A 802 30.54 -14.42 19.23
CA SER A 802 29.11 -14.07 19.10
C SER A 802 28.85 -12.58 19.34
N LEU A 803 29.59 -11.97 20.28
CA LEU A 803 29.47 -10.53 20.56
C LEU A 803 29.94 -9.71 19.36
N ILE A 804 31.12 -10.03 18.80
CA ILE A 804 31.67 -9.33 17.63
C ILE A 804 30.76 -9.49 16.41
N VAL A 805 30.23 -10.70 16.16
CA VAL A 805 29.32 -10.95 15.04
C VAL A 805 28.05 -10.10 15.18
N SER A 806 27.41 -10.10 16.35
CA SER A 806 26.21 -9.29 16.58
C SER A 806 26.48 -7.78 16.46
N LEU A 807 27.63 -7.32 16.95
CA LEU A 807 28.07 -5.94 16.80
C LEU A 807 28.38 -5.59 15.35
N ALA A 808 29.02 -6.47 14.58
CA ALA A 808 29.38 -6.21 13.19
C ALA A 808 28.14 -6.04 12.29
N HIS A 809 27.07 -6.80 12.53
CA HIS A 809 25.81 -6.65 11.78
C HIS A 809 25.12 -5.31 12.08
N ASN A 810 25.21 -4.83 13.32
CA ASN A 810 24.60 -3.58 13.75
C ASN A 810 25.49 -2.35 13.51
N ALA A 811 26.82 -2.53 13.43
CA ALA A 811 27.79 -1.46 13.29
C ALA A 811 27.72 -0.85 11.88
N ILE A 812 27.34 0.42 11.83
CA ILE A 812 27.13 1.17 10.59
C ILE A 812 28.41 1.90 10.22
N VAL A 813 29.08 1.45 9.15
CA VAL A 813 30.30 2.09 8.64
C VAL A 813 29.94 3.43 7.99
N TYR A 814 28.93 3.41 7.14
CA TYR A 814 28.45 4.58 6.42
C TYR A 814 26.93 4.55 6.34
N THR A 815 26.30 5.68 6.63
CA THR A 815 24.85 5.84 6.52
C THR A 815 24.50 7.25 6.10
N THR A 816 23.50 7.32 5.24
CA THR A 816 22.74 8.55 5.04
C THR A 816 21.59 8.52 6.04
N LYS A 817 21.46 9.56 6.86
CA LYS A 817 20.41 9.63 7.90
C LYS A 817 19.04 9.29 7.28
N GLY A 818 18.27 8.42 7.93
CA GLY A 818 16.90 8.08 7.50
C GLY A 818 16.78 7.19 6.25
N ILE A 819 17.87 6.80 5.58
CA ILE A 819 17.82 5.92 4.40
C ILE A 819 18.62 4.64 4.67
N THR A 820 17.98 3.48 4.48
CA THR A 820 18.62 2.18 4.63
C THR A 820 19.17 1.69 3.29
N ARG A 821 18.33 1.68 2.24
CA ARG A 821 18.71 1.12 0.94
C ARG A 821 18.21 1.99 -0.20
N CYS A 822 18.92 1.92 -1.33
CA CYS A 822 18.51 2.62 -2.54
C CYS A 822 18.53 1.67 -3.76
N LEU A 823 17.41 1.64 -4.48
CA LEU A 823 17.13 0.82 -5.65
C LEU A 823 16.89 1.72 -6.87
N LEU A 824 17.19 1.18 -8.05
CA LEU A 824 17.00 1.90 -9.31
C LEU A 824 16.12 1.04 -10.21
N ASN A 825 14.90 1.49 -10.45
CA ASN A 825 13.88 0.76 -11.18
C ASN A 825 13.61 1.44 -12.53
N GLU A 826 13.36 0.65 -13.58
CA GLU A 826 12.90 1.18 -14.87
C GLU A 826 11.36 1.16 -14.89
N THR A 827 10.75 2.32 -15.14
CA THR A 827 9.29 2.46 -15.22
C THR A 827 8.88 3.06 -16.57
N THR A 828 7.70 2.72 -17.05
CA THR A 828 7.12 3.32 -18.26
C THR A 828 6.17 4.45 -17.88
N ASN A 829 6.46 5.67 -18.35
CA ASN A 829 5.58 6.82 -18.14
C ASN A 829 4.29 6.73 -18.97
N SER A 830 3.31 7.60 -18.67
CA SER A 830 2.04 7.72 -19.42
C SER A 830 2.19 8.04 -20.93
N LYS A 831 3.42 8.35 -21.39
CA LYS A 831 3.78 8.53 -22.81
C LYS A 831 4.47 7.29 -23.43
N ASN A 832 4.48 6.16 -22.72
CA ASN A 832 5.21 4.93 -23.06
C ASN A 832 6.74 5.09 -23.18
N GLU A 833 7.32 6.12 -22.56
CA GLU A 833 8.77 6.32 -22.49
C GLU A 833 9.32 5.63 -21.23
N LYS A 834 10.47 4.95 -21.37
CA LYS A 834 11.20 4.35 -20.24
C LYS A 834 11.90 5.45 -19.44
N GLU A 835 11.52 5.61 -18.18
CA GLU A 835 12.12 6.53 -17.22
C GLU A 835 12.74 5.73 -16.05
N LEU A 836 13.93 6.14 -15.62
CA LEU A 836 14.57 5.58 -14.42
C LEU A 836 14.00 6.27 -13.18
N VAL A 837 13.58 5.48 -12.20
CA VAL A 837 13.10 5.95 -10.90
C VAL A 837 14.03 5.44 -9.82
N LEU A 838 14.50 6.37 -8.98
CA LEU A 838 15.28 6.06 -7.79
C LEU A 838 14.30 5.81 -6.64
N SER A 839 14.29 4.58 -6.12
CA SER A 839 13.47 4.21 -4.97
C SER A 839 14.35 4.04 -3.74
N THR A 840 14.01 4.65 -2.61
CA THR A 840 14.72 4.49 -1.34
C THR A 840 13.86 3.77 -0.34
N GLU A 841 14.46 2.88 0.44
CA GLU A 841 13.92 2.35 1.68
C GLU A 841 14.34 3.34 2.80
N GLY A 842 13.35 3.91 3.48
CA GLY A 842 13.53 5.03 4.40
C GLY A 842 13.28 6.39 3.77
N ILE A 843 13.07 7.38 4.64
CA ILE A 843 12.64 8.74 4.28
C ILE A 843 13.65 9.77 4.78
N ASN A 844 14.12 10.60 3.85
CA ASN A 844 14.89 11.79 4.14
C ASN A 844 14.78 12.78 2.97
N LEU A 845 13.70 13.56 2.98
CA LEU A 845 13.43 14.58 1.96
C LEU A 845 14.51 15.67 1.89
N PRO A 846 15.02 16.23 3.02
CA PRO A 846 16.08 17.23 2.98
C PRO A 846 17.35 16.78 2.26
N GLU A 847 17.74 15.51 2.42
CA GLU A 847 18.92 14.98 1.73
C GLU A 847 18.68 14.83 0.23
N MET A 848 17.48 14.42 -0.19
CA MET A 848 17.13 14.33 -1.61
C MET A 848 17.21 15.70 -2.30
N PHE A 849 16.88 16.79 -1.60
CA PHE A 849 16.91 18.14 -2.17
C PHE A 849 18.30 18.60 -2.61
N LYS A 850 19.37 18.06 -2.03
CA LYS A 850 20.75 18.34 -2.45
C LYS A 850 21.05 17.86 -3.87
N TYR A 851 20.30 16.89 -4.38
CA TYR A 851 20.53 16.26 -5.68
C TYR A 851 19.59 16.75 -6.79
N SER A 852 19.12 18.00 -6.69
CA SER A 852 18.21 18.64 -7.66
C SER A 852 18.71 18.69 -9.11
N GLU A 853 20.02 18.57 -9.34
CA GLU A 853 20.61 18.50 -10.69
C GLU A 853 20.37 17.15 -11.38
N VAL A 854 20.09 16.12 -10.61
CA VAL A 854 20.04 14.71 -11.05
C VAL A 854 18.61 14.17 -10.97
N LEU A 855 17.90 14.52 -9.90
CA LEU A 855 16.55 14.06 -9.59
C LEU A 855 15.50 15.13 -9.90
N ASP A 856 14.37 14.73 -10.49
CA ASP A 856 13.22 15.63 -10.69
C ASP A 856 12.39 15.72 -9.41
N LEU A 857 12.82 16.59 -8.50
CA LEU A 857 12.19 16.79 -7.19
C LEU A 857 10.73 17.24 -7.26
N ARG A 858 10.28 17.76 -8.42
CA ARG A 858 8.86 18.15 -8.63
C ARG A 858 7.92 16.96 -8.72
N ARG A 859 8.46 15.78 -9.01
CA ARG A 859 7.74 14.51 -9.11
C ARG A 859 8.19 13.54 -8.02
N LEU A 860 8.78 14.04 -6.95
CA LEU A 860 9.13 13.24 -5.78
C LEU A 860 7.84 12.71 -5.14
N TYR A 861 7.86 11.43 -4.81
CA TYR A 861 6.78 10.72 -4.14
C TYR A 861 7.30 10.05 -2.86
N SER A 862 6.49 10.03 -1.81
CA SER A 862 6.72 9.20 -0.63
C SER A 862 5.39 8.63 -0.15
N ASN A 863 5.44 7.43 0.42
CA ASN A 863 4.27 6.76 1.00
C ASN A 863 3.99 7.18 2.46
N ASP A 864 4.88 7.95 3.09
CA ASP A 864 4.65 8.54 4.40
C ASP A 864 3.90 9.86 4.27
N ILE A 865 2.66 9.82 4.74
CA ILE A 865 1.70 10.92 4.66
C ILE A 865 2.11 12.06 5.61
N HIS A 866 2.65 11.74 6.79
CA HIS A 866 3.12 12.75 7.76
C HIS A 866 4.36 13.47 7.25
N ALA A 867 5.33 12.75 6.68
CA ALA A 867 6.51 13.38 6.06
C ALA A 867 6.13 14.33 4.91
N MET A 868 5.14 13.92 4.10
CA MET A 868 4.61 14.74 3.01
C MET A 868 3.83 15.95 3.52
N ALA A 869 2.98 15.80 4.55
CA ALA A 869 2.25 16.89 5.19
C ALA A 869 3.20 17.94 5.78
N ASN A 870 4.24 17.49 6.48
CA ASN A 870 5.22 18.36 7.14
C ASN A 870 6.13 19.11 6.15
N THR A 871 6.40 18.54 4.97
CA THR A 871 7.34 19.11 4.00
C THR A 871 6.65 19.89 2.88
N TYR A 872 5.57 19.35 2.31
CA TYR A 872 4.85 19.92 1.16
C TYR A 872 3.48 20.51 1.52
N GLY A 873 2.98 20.26 2.73
CA GLY A 873 1.67 20.73 3.22
C GLY A 873 0.56 19.70 3.09
N ILE A 874 -0.57 19.98 3.75
CA ILE A 874 -1.70 19.04 3.88
C ILE A 874 -2.34 18.65 2.54
N GLU A 875 -2.40 19.57 1.57
CA GLU A 875 -2.91 19.30 0.21
C GLU A 875 -2.10 18.25 -0.54
N ALA A 876 -0.78 18.22 -0.31
CA ALA A 876 0.07 17.20 -0.89
C ALA A 876 -0.15 15.84 -0.21
N ALA A 877 -0.34 15.84 1.11
CA ALA A 877 -0.66 14.64 1.88
C ALA A 877 -1.99 14.02 1.45
N LEU A 878 -3.01 14.85 1.21
CA LEU A 878 -4.32 14.40 0.73
C LEU A 878 -4.24 13.61 -0.58
N ARG A 879 -3.48 14.12 -1.56
CA ARG A 879 -3.27 13.41 -2.84
C ARG A 879 -2.43 12.15 -2.69
N VAL A 880 -1.57 12.08 -1.66
CA VAL A 880 -0.84 10.85 -1.31
C VAL A 880 -1.79 9.82 -0.70
N ILE A 881 -2.70 10.21 0.20
CA ILE A 881 -3.72 9.33 0.78
C ILE A 881 -4.58 8.70 -0.35
N GLU A 882 -5.12 9.53 -1.25
CA GLU A 882 -5.92 9.05 -2.38
C GLU A 882 -5.14 8.04 -3.25
N LYS A 883 -3.87 8.34 -3.53
CA LYS A 883 -3.03 7.48 -4.37
C LYS A 883 -2.68 6.17 -3.66
N GLU A 884 -2.29 6.21 -2.39
CA GLU A 884 -1.94 5.01 -1.62
C GLU A 884 -3.14 4.07 -1.47
N ILE A 885 -4.33 4.59 -1.13
CA ILE A 885 -5.54 3.76 -1.04
C ILE A 885 -5.90 3.17 -2.41
N LYS A 886 -5.79 3.98 -3.47
CA LYS A 886 -6.01 3.49 -4.84
C LYS A 886 -5.03 2.39 -5.23
N ASP A 887 -3.76 2.56 -4.92
CA ASP A 887 -2.70 1.59 -5.25
C ASP A 887 -2.92 0.27 -4.48
N VAL A 888 -3.40 0.33 -3.23
CA VAL A 888 -3.82 -0.86 -2.45
C VAL A 888 -4.92 -1.65 -3.17
N PHE A 889 -5.99 -1.00 -3.63
CA PHE A 889 -7.08 -1.68 -4.35
C PHE A 889 -6.69 -2.11 -5.76
N ALA A 890 -5.85 -1.32 -6.45
CA ALA A 890 -5.42 -1.58 -7.82
C ALA A 890 -4.66 -2.90 -7.96
N VAL A 891 -3.91 -3.31 -6.91
CA VAL A 891 -3.28 -4.62 -6.87
C VAL A 891 -4.34 -5.70 -7.10
N TYR A 892 -5.48 -5.67 -6.42
CA TYR A 892 -6.52 -6.71 -6.51
C TYR A 892 -7.43 -6.59 -7.74
N GLY A 893 -7.14 -5.69 -8.68
CA GLY A 893 -8.02 -5.40 -9.82
C GLY A 893 -9.34 -4.72 -9.44
N ILE A 894 -9.44 -4.22 -8.21
CA ILE A 894 -10.60 -3.50 -7.70
C ILE A 894 -10.43 -2.03 -8.05
N ALA A 895 -11.43 -1.46 -8.73
CA ALA A 895 -11.45 -0.05 -9.10
C ALA A 895 -12.48 0.71 -8.24
N VAL A 896 -11.99 1.44 -7.24
CA VAL A 896 -12.81 2.38 -6.46
C VAL A 896 -12.80 3.75 -7.15
N ASP A 897 -13.96 4.42 -7.22
CA ASP A 897 -14.07 5.74 -7.83
C ASP A 897 -13.31 6.80 -7.00
N PRO A 898 -12.52 7.67 -7.63
CA PRO A 898 -11.71 8.65 -6.92
C PRO A 898 -12.53 9.65 -6.08
N ARG A 899 -13.82 9.86 -6.36
CA ARG A 899 -14.66 10.78 -5.57
C ARG A 899 -14.87 10.29 -4.14
N HIS A 900 -15.01 8.97 -3.95
CA HIS A 900 -15.08 8.37 -2.62
C HIS A 900 -13.74 8.53 -1.88
N LEU A 901 -12.63 8.24 -2.57
CA LEU A 901 -11.29 8.35 -1.99
C LEU A 901 -10.96 9.79 -1.59
N SER A 902 -11.29 10.75 -2.44
CA SER A 902 -11.13 12.18 -2.17
C SER A 902 -11.97 12.62 -0.98
N LEU A 903 -13.23 12.19 -0.87
CA LEU A 903 -14.07 12.54 0.29
C LEU A 903 -13.49 12.03 1.61
N VAL A 904 -12.99 10.79 1.65
CA VAL A 904 -12.33 10.24 2.85
C VAL A 904 -11.06 11.01 3.17
N ALA A 905 -10.22 11.28 2.16
CA ALA A 905 -8.98 12.03 2.36
C ALA A 905 -9.23 13.48 2.83
N ASP A 906 -10.25 14.15 2.30
CA ASP A 906 -10.70 15.47 2.76
C ASP A 906 -11.19 15.41 4.22
N TYR A 907 -12.00 14.42 4.58
CA TYR A 907 -12.45 14.24 5.97
C TYR A 907 -11.29 13.94 6.93
N MET A 908 -10.26 13.20 6.51
CA MET A 908 -9.09 12.96 7.36
C MET A 908 -8.19 14.19 7.52
N CYS A 909 -8.36 15.22 6.68
CA CYS A 909 -7.45 16.36 6.59
C CYS A 909 -8.12 17.74 6.75
N PHE A 910 -9.45 17.83 6.97
CA PHE A 910 -10.17 19.12 6.93
C PHE A 910 -9.74 20.10 8.02
N GLU A 911 -9.21 19.62 9.16
CA GLU A 911 -8.65 20.47 10.22
C GLU A 911 -7.21 20.93 9.96
N GLY A 912 -6.61 20.51 8.85
CA GLY A 912 -5.22 20.82 8.50
C GLY A 912 -4.18 19.91 9.15
N VAL A 913 -4.62 18.81 9.75
CA VAL A 913 -3.80 17.71 10.28
C VAL A 913 -4.32 16.38 9.75
N TYR A 914 -3.46 15.37 9.66
CA TYR A 914 -3.85 14.03 9.21
C TYR A 914 -4.37 13.23 10.41
N LYS A 915 -5.68 12.97 10.43
CA LYS A 915 -6.36 12.28 11.54
C LYS A 915 -6.69 10.82 11.22
N PRO A 916 -6.51 9.91 12.18
CA PRO A 916 -7.03 8.55 12.09
C PRO A 916 -8.56 8.49 12.21
N LEU A 917 -9.14 7.40 11.73
CA LEU A 917 -10.55 7.03 11.89
C LEU A 917 -10.72 6.01 13.02
N ASN A 918 -10.24 6.34 14.21
CA ASN A 918 -10.32 5.51 15.43
C ASN A 918 -10.95 6.30 16.59
N ARG A 919 -10.88 5.74 17.81
CA ARG A 919 -11.38 6.36 19.05
C ARG A 919 -10.83 7.77 19.31
N PHE A 920 -9.58 8.03 18.92
CA PHE A 920 -8.95 9.35 19.08
C PHE A 920 -9.44 10.34 18.01
N GLY A 921 -9.66 9.87 16.78
CA GLY A 921 -10.26 10.67 15.72
C GLY A 921 -11.66 11.19 16.10
N ILE A 922 -12.51 10.30 16.62
CA ILE A 922 -13.92 10.62 16.90
C ILE A 922 -14.12 11.54 18.10
N GLN A 923 -13.13 11.66 19.00
CA GLN A 923 -13.14 12.64 20.11
C GLN A 923 -13.33 14.08 19.61
N SER A 924 -12.90 14.37 18.38
CA SER A 924 -13.09 15.69 17.77
C SER A 924 -14.50 15.93 17.21
N SER A 925 -15.35 14.91 17.14
CA SER A 925 -16.75 15.07 16.74
C SER A 925 -17.51 15.97 17.73
N SER A 926 -18.42 16.77 17.20
CA SER A 926 -19.26 17.68 17.97
C SER A 926 -20.39 16.99 18.74
N SER A 927 -20.69 15.72 18.44
CA SER A 927 -21.84 14.99 18.98
C SER A 927 -21.40 13.99 20.06
N PRO A 928 -21.64 14.27 21.36
CA PRO A 928 -21.33 13.33 22.43
C PRO A 928 -22.06 11.99 22.28
N LEU A 929 -23.29 11.97 21.76
CA LEU A 929 -24.01 10.70 21.56
C LEU A 929 -23.39 9.89 20.42
N GLN A 930 -22.89 10.52 19.36
CA GLN A 930 -22.15 9.80 18.32
C GLN A 930 -20.92 9.13 18.90
N GLN A 931 -20.15 9.83 19.74
CA GLN A 931 -18.99 9.29 20.45
C GLN A 931 -19.37 8.10 21.35
N MET A 932 -20.44 8.23 22.15
CA MET A 932 -20.90 7.14 23.03
C MET A 932 -21.34 5.89 22.27
N THR A 933 -21.91 6.04 21.07
CA THR A 933 -22.34 4.92 20.21
C THR A 933 -21.22 4.34 19.33
N PHE A 934 -20.00 4.88 19.43
CA PHE A 934 -18.85 4.34 18.73
C PHE A 934 -18.27 3.16 19.52
N GLU A 935 -17.57 3.49 20.61
CA GLU A 935 -16.84 2.60 21.53
C GLU A 935 -16.74 3.30 22.91
N THR A 936 -16.34 2.57 23.97
CA THR A 936 -16.08 3.11 25.33
C THR A 936 -17.14 4.10 25.86
N SER A 937 -18.42 3.71 25.75
CA SER A 937 -19.58 4.57 26.07
C SER A 937 -19.50 5.31 27.41
N PHE A 938 -19.05 4.63 28.46
CA PHE A 938 -18.95 5.21 29.80
C PHE A 938 -17.88 6.31 29.90
N GLN A 939 -16.75 6.17 29.20
CA GLN A 939 -15.67 7.16 29.20
C GLN A 939 -16.14 8.47 28.57
N PHE A 940 -16.74 8.39 27.37
CA PHE A 940 -17.32 9.56 26.70
C PHE A 940 -18.46 10.18 27.51
N LEU A 941 -19.32 9.37 28.12
CA LEU A 941 -20.39 9.87 29.00
C LEU A 941 -19.83 10.62 30.20
N LYS A 942 -18.80 10.09 30.86
CA LYS A 942 -18.12 10.74 31.98
C LYS A 942 -17.51 12.06 31.55
N GLN A 943 -16.78 12.08 30.43
CA GLN A 943 -16.16 13.30 29.89
C GLN A 943 -17.20 14.36 29.53
N ALA A 944 -18.25 13.97 28.81
CA ALA A 944 -19.37 14.84 28.45
C ALA A 944 -20.05 15.44 29.68
N THR A 945 -20.28 14.62 30.72
CA THR A 945 -20.89 15.07 31.98
C THR A 945 -19.98 16.01 32.76
N MET A 946 -18.67 15.72 32.81
CA MET A 946 -17.68 16.57 33.48
C MET A 946 -17.51 17.93 32.78
N MET A 947 -17.57 17.94 31.45
CA MET A 947 -17.47 19.16 30.63
C MET A 947 -18.79 19.93 30.52
N GLY A 948 -19.92 19.32 30.91
CA GLY A 948 -21.25 19.89 30.73
C GLY A 948 -21.63 20.06 29.25
N SER A 949 -21.16 19.17 28.36
CA SER A 949 -21.39 19.26 26.93
C SER A 949 -22.87 19.05 26.56
N HIS A 950 -23.35 19.76 25.54
CA HIS A 950 -24.71 19.63 25.02
C HIS A 950 -24.69 19.00 23.62
N ASP A 951 -25.61 18.07 23.36
CA ASP A 951 -25.79 17.46 22.04
C ASP A 951 -26.91 18.17 21.26
N GLU A 952 -26.64 18.60 20.03
CA GLU A 952 -27.61 19.31 19.19
C GLU A 952 -28.63 18.39 18.48
N LEU A 953 -28.48 17.07 18.62
CA LEU A 953 -29.33 16.04 18.00
C LEU A 953 -29.43 16.25 16.48
N LYS A 954 -28.27 16.44 15.85
CA LYS A 954 -28.11 16.59 14.40
C LYS A 954 -27.46 15.37 13.75
N SER A 955 -26.48 14.76 14.40
CA SER A 955 -25.83 13.54 13.88
C SER A 955 -26.84 12.40 13.72
N PRO A 956 -26.71 11.52 12.72
CA PRO A 956 -27.57 10.36 12.55
C PRO A 956 -27.65 9.49 13.81
N SER A 957 -26.52 9.14 14.43
CA SER A 957 -26.51 8.35 15.67
C SER A 957 -27.33 9.00 16.79
N ALA A 958 -27.10 10.29 17.08
CA ALA A 958 -27.90 11.02 18.09
C ALA A 958 -29.40 11.07 17.77
N CYS A 959 -29.77 11.25 16.49
CA CYS A 959 -31.17 11.24 16.07
C CYS A 959 -31.81 9.87 16.33
N LEU A 960 -31.10 8.78 16.01
CA LEU A 960 -31.57 7.42 16.22
C LEU A 960 -31.74 7.10 17.71
N VAL A 961 -30.79 7.51 18.56
CA VAL A 961 -30.89 7.30 20.03
C VAL A 961 -32.17 7.93 20.61
N VAL A 962 -32.56 9.11 20.15
CA VAL A 962 -33.74 9.85 20.65
C VAL A 962 -35.02 9.52 19.87
N GLY A 963 -34.93 8.73 18.79
CA GLY A 963 -36.08 8.42 17.92
C GLY A 963 -36.54 9.60 17.04
N LYS A 964 -35.63 10.54 16.74
CA LYS A 964 -35.87 11.68 15.86
C LYS A 964 -35.56 11.30 14.40
N VAL A 965 -36.26 11.94 13.45
CA VAL A 965 -35.97 11.78 12.01
C VAL A 965 -34.56 12.30 11.70
N VAL A 966 -33.74 11.46 11.06
CA VAL A 966 -32.38 11.81 10.62
C VAL A 966 -32.42 12.90 9.55
N LYS A 967 -31.56 13.91 9.69
CA LYS A 967 -31.45 15.04 8.74
C LYS A 967 -30.63 14.69 7.50
N GLY A 968 -31.01 13.62 6.80
CA GLY A 968 -30.40 13.17 5.55
C GLY A 968 -31.46 12.62 4.60
N GLY A 969 -31.17 12.61 3.31
CA GLY A 969 -32.08 12.14 2.26
C GLY A 969 -33.45 12.83 2.31
N THR A 970 -34.50 12.03 2.48
CA THR A 970 -35.89 12.52 2.59
C THR A 970 -36.18 13.33 3.85
N GLY A 971 -35.33 13.23 4.88
CA GLY A 971 -35.45 13.99 6.12
C GLY A 971 -34.81 15.39 6.08
N LEU A 972 -34.18 15.79 4.96
CA LEU A 972 -33.50 17.08 4.84
C LEU A 972 -34.46 18.28 4.73
N PHE A 973 -35.69 18.06 4.28
CA PHE A 973 -36.70 19.11 4.08
C PHE A 973 -38.01 18.79 4.78
N GLU A 974 -38.79 19.84 5.06
CA GLU A 974 -40.14 19.71 5.60
C GLU A 974 -41.18 19.90 4.49
N LEU A 975 -42.21 19.05 4.51
CA LEU A 975 -43.38 19.23 3.66
C LEU A 975 -44.41 20.09 4.38
N LYS A 976 -44.78 21.20 3.75
CA LYS A 976 -45.86 22.08 4.22
C LYS A 976 -47.00 22.05 3.22
N GLN A 977 -48.20 21.71 3.68
CA GLN A 977 -49.39 21.80 2.85
C GLN A 977 -49.81 23.27 2.78
N PRO A 978 -49.88 23.89 1.57
CA PRO A 978 -50.40 25.24 1.45
C PRO A 978 -51.90 25.20 1.80
N LEU A 979 -52.27 25.85 2.90
CA LEU A 979 -53.68 26.08 3.24
C LEU A 979 -54.26 27.07 2.23
N ARG A 980 -55.34 26.65 1.55
CA ARG A 980 -56.03 27.44 0.52
C ARG A 980 -56.90 28.53 1.11
#